data_AF-A0A6A3B5F0-F1
#
_entry.id   AF-A0A6A3B5F0-F1
#
_cell.length_a   1.000
_cell.length_b   1.000
_cell.length_c   1.000
_cell.angle_alpha   90.00
_cell.angle_beta   90.00
_cell.angle_gamma   90.00
#
_symmetry.space_group_name_H-M   'P 1'
#
loop_
_entity.id
_entity.type
_entity.pdbx_description
1 polymer ?
#
loop_
_entity_poly.entity_id
_entity_poly.type
_entity_poly.pdbx_seq_one_letter_code
_entity_poly.pdbx_strand_id
1 'polypeptide(L)'
;MAKFQTKLFACSLVLLLVLQYSRLATSQEVEDESEFNYSENSERGPARWGEIHPEWGACSNGTMQSPIDMSNERVEIVSHLGRLKRSYKPANATLRNRGHDMMLSWEGEEAGLIEINGTEYALHQCHWHSPSEHTIDGRRFDLEAHLVHQSADGKIAVVGILYKIGRSDPFIASLGDHLAAITDITQGQRGVGVVDPRGIKFGSRKYYRYIGSLTVPPCTENVVWSFVRKVRTVTREQPFSPQGAYGRQVFLWPFYPLNKLQNSAIDMATMQRSGVLKKTKESALFVFTTILGLVFGFLIGISLPVFSRYMNYLPSSHRSSVDAAVSNDQVFFAVKSPKTTAGNVTPPPPMKRIHRNPRSDPRIARLPPRIIVPKSDLFLHRLWGLPTLDLKRKPKYLATFSVGIDQMNNIDACVRKFSADFQILLFHYDGRTNEWDRFDWSKRAIHVSVKKQTKWWYAKRFLHPDVVSSYEYIFIWDEDLGVEHFNAQRYIELVKKHGLEISQPGVDPDDGLTWQMTKRRDDLEVHKVTTEKPGWCLDQHLPPCAAFVEITAPVFSREAWRCVWYMIQNDLVYGWGLDFALRRCVDPAHEKIGVVDSQWGITKYGKCRGRGVRKRCKTERSMFQNRLASADEAYRVQSRAG
;
A
#
# COMPACT_ATOMS: atom_id res chain seq x y z
N MET A 1 11.19 2.10 75.33
CA MET A 1 10.14 2.80 74.55
C MET A 1 10.70 3.71 73.44
N ALA A 2 11.80 4.43 73.64
CA ALA A 2 12.35 5.36 72.63
C ALA A 2 12.77 4.73 71.28
N LYS A 3 13.32 3.51 71.27
CA LYS A 3 13.75 2.82 70.02
C LYS A 3 12.59 2.27 69.16
N PHE A 4 11.39 2.17 69.72
CA PHE A 4 10.20 1.68 68.99
C PHE A 4 9.52 2.84 68.24
N GLN A 5 9.49 4.02 68.87
CA GLN A 5 8.98 5.27 68.28
C GLN A 5 9.79 5.71 67.04
N THR A 6 11.11 5.56 67.05
CA THR A 6 11.98 5.93 65.91
C THR A 6 11.77 5.03 64.69
N LYS A 7 11.46 3.74 64.89
CA LYS A 7 11.18 2.81 63.79
C LYS A 7 9.82 3.05 63.15
N LEU A 8 8.80 3.39 63.94
CA LEU A 8 7.49 3.77 63.42
C LEU A 8 7.55 5.08 62.62
N PHE A 9 8.32 6.07 63.09
CA PHE A 9 8.50 7.33 62.36
C PHE A 9 9.23 7.13 61.02
N ALA A 10 10.27 6.29 60.99
CA ALA A 10 10.99 5.97 59.77
C ALA A 10 10.12 5.20 58.76
N CYS A 11 9.29 4.25 59.21
CA CYS A 11 8.36 3.54 58.33
C CYS A 11 7.28 4.46 57.76
N SER A 12 6.71 5.37 58.56
CA SER A 12 5.72 6.34 58.07
C SER A 12 6.32 7.34 57.08
N LEU A 13 7.58 7.77 57.28
CA LEU A 13 8.27 8.66 56.36
C LEU A 13 8.59 7.98 55.02
N VAL A 14 8.99 6.70 55.04
CA VAL A 14 9.20 5.90 53.83
C VAL A 14 7.88 5.65 53.11
N LEU A 15 6.78 5.38 53.84
CA LEU A 15 5.46 5.22 53.22
C LEU A 15 4.96 6.52 52.57
N LEU A 16 5.17 7.67 53.21
CA LEU A 16 4.85 8.99 52.67
C LEU A 16 5.72 9.35 51.46
N LEU A 17 7.00 8.98 51.46
CA LEU A 17 7.88 9.15 50.30
C LEU A 17 7.46 8.22 49.16
N VAL A 18 7.13 6.94 49.43
CA VAL A 18 6.60 6.02 48.41
C VAL A 18 5.27 6.52 47.85
N LEU A 19 4.39 7.10 48.68
CA LEU A 19 3.14 7.72 48.23
C LEU A 19 3.34 9.04 47.46
N GLN A 20 4.42 9.78 47.74
CA GLN A 20 4.81 10.98 46.98
C GLN A 20 5.50 10.64 45.64
N TYR A 21 6.13 9.46 45.54
CA TYR A 21 6.75 8.96 44.30
C TYR A 21 5.84 8.07 43.45
N SER A 22 4.76 7.52 44.01
CA SER A 22 3.68 6.93 43.23
C SER A 22 2.86 8.06 42.59
N ARG A 23 3.35 8.60 41.47
CA ARG A 23 2.48 9.23 40.49
C ARG A 23 1.35 8.24 40.22
N LEU A 24 0.09 8.62 40.44
CA LEU A 24 -0.99 7.90 39.77
C LEU A 24 -0.61 7.89 38.29
N ALA A 25 -0.28 6.71 37.76
CA ALA A 25 -0.06 6.55 36.34
C ALA A 25 -1.42 6.75 35.68
N THR A 26 -1.75 8.01 35.38
CA THR A 26 -2.90 8.33 34.56
C THR A 26 -2.63 7.67 33.21
N SER A 27 -3.50 6.74 32.80
CA SER A 27 -3.42 5.99 31.54
C SER A 27 -3.72 6.89 30.33
N GLN A 28 -3.12 8.07 30.27
CA GLN A 28 -3.34 9.04 29.20
C GLN A 28 -2.22 8.88 28.15
N GLU A 29 -2.57 9.12 26.90
CA GLU A 29 -1.62 9.18 25.78
C GLU A 29 -0.51 10.19 26.10
N VAL A 30 0.73 9.89 25.68
CA VAL A 30 1.85 10.82 25.84
C VAL A 30 1.57 12.12 25.07
N GLU A 31 1.66 13.26 25.75
CA GLU A 31 1.32 14.58 25.19
C GLU A 31 2.44 15.22 24.36
N ASP A 32 3.71 14.79 24.52
CA ASP A 32 4.87 15.36 23.83
C ASP A 32 5.59 14.35 22.91
N GLU A 33 5.79 14.76 21.66
CA GLU A 33 6.51 13.99 20.62
C GLU A 33 8.03 13.98 20.75
N SER A 34 8.64 14.80 21.62
CA SER A 34 10.11 14.89 21.66
C SER A 34 10.81 13.54 21.95
N GLU A 35 10.09 12.61 22.58
CA GLU A 35 10.59 11.32 23.05
C GLU A 35 10.34 10.16 22.06
N PHE A 36 9.35 10.23 21.16
CA PHE A 36 9.03 9.15 20.21
C PHE A 36 8.72 9.67 18.80
N ASN A 37 8.83 8.82 17.79
CA ASN A 37 8.40 9.12 16.43
C ASN A 37 7.87 7.87 15.73
N TYR A 38 7.40 8.03 14.50
CA TYR A 38 6.80 6.94 13.72
C TYR A 38 7.73 6.39 12.62
N SER A 39 9.03 6.75 12.64
CA SER A 39 9.98 6.28 11.63
C SER A 39 10.41 4.83 11.91
N GLU A 40 10.12 3.90 11.00
CA GLU A 40 10.35 2.45 11.18
C GLU A 40 11.81 2.09 11.56
N ASN A 41 12.80 2.77 10.97
CA ASN A 41 14.23 2.52 11.22
C ASN A 41 14.84 3.43 12.30
N SER A 42 14.03 4.22 13.00
CA SER A 42 14.49 5.15 14.04
C SER A 42 14.69 4.44 15.38
N GLU A 43 15.65 4.91 16.19
CA GLU A 43 15.82 4.46 17.59
C GLU A 43 14.63 4.84 18.47
N ARG A 44 13.85 5.82 18.02
CA ARG A 44 12.61 6.28 18.64
C ARG A 44 11.36 5.82 17.89
N GLY A 45 11.51 4.85 16.99
CA GLY A 45 10.45 4.39 16.09
C GLY A 45 9.49 3.36 16.73
N PRO A 46 8.35 3.09 16.08
CA PRO A 46 7.32 2.13 16.51
C PRO A 46 7.83 0.79 17.04
N ALA A 47 8.74 0.17 16.29
CA ALA A 47 9.28 -1.14 16.61
C ALA A 47 10.08 -1.19 17.92
N ARG A 48 10.44 -0.01 18.47
CA ARG A 48 11.26 0.14 19.67
C ARG A 48 10.62 1.00 20.74
N TRP A 49 9.35 1.42 20.62
CA TRP A 49 8.72 2.28 21.64
C TRP A 49 8.81 1.70 23.05
N GLY A 50 8.61 0.39 23.23
CA GLY A 50 8.74 -0.23 24.55
C GLY A 50 10.17 -0.36 25.09
N GLU A 51 11.18 -0.01 24.29
CA GLU A 51 12.59 0.04 24.72
C GLU A 51 13.02 1.45 25.14
N ILE A 52 12.25 2.49 24.80
CA ILE A 52 12.62 3.90 25.08
C ILE A 52 12.45 4.20 26.56
N HIS A 53 11.30 3.79 27.12
CA HIS A 53 10.92 4.05 28.51
C HIS A 53 10.35 2.78 29.18
N PRO A 54 10.68 2.49 30.45
CA PRO A 54 10.12 1.35 31.18
C PRO A 54 8.59 1.34 31.21
N GLU A 55 7.97 2.52 31.36
CA GLU A 55 6.52 2.72 31.35
C GLU A 55 5.86 2.40 30.01
N TRP A 56 6.62 2.34 28.91
CA TRP A 56 6.13 2.02 27.56
C TRP A 56 6.30 0.54 27.22
N GLY A 57 6.75 -0.30 28.17
CA GLY A 57 7.01 -1.73 27.92
C GLY A 57 5.83 -2.50 27.32
N ALA A 58 4.59 -2.04 27.54
CA ALA A 58 3.39 -2.62 26.91
C ALA A 58 3.40 -2.50 25.37
N CYS A 59 4.07 -1.48 24.81
CA CYS A 59 4.21 -1.32 23.36
C CYS A 59 4.97 -2.48 22.69
N SER A 60 5.85 -3.16 23.42
CA SER A 60 6.62 -4.30 22.91
C SER A 60 6.10 -5.66 23.42
N ASN A 61 5.66 -5.72 24.67
CA ASN A 61 5.31 -6.98 25.34
C ASN A 61 3.79 -7.19 25.49
N GLY A 62 2.99 -6.24 25.02
CA GLY A 62 1.54 -6.31 25.07
C GLY A 62 0.97 -7.47 24.26
N THR A 63 -0.14 -8.02 24.74
CA THR A 63 -0.88 -9.11 24.09
C THR A 63 -2.29 -8.70 23.67
N MET A 64 -2.65 -7.44 23.88
CA MET A 64 -3.91 -6.80 23.52
C MET A 64 -3.66 -5.45 22.84
N GLN A 65 -2.70 -5.39 21.92
CA GLN A 65 -2.31 -4.17 21.23
C GLN A 65 -3.23 -3.79 20.07
N SER A 66 -3.30 -2.49 19.82
CA SER A 66 -3.96 -1.83 18.68
C SER A 66 -2.90 -1.07 17.86
N PRO A 67 -3.12 -0.81 16.56
CA PRO A 67 -4.30 -1.13 15.76
C PRO A 67 -4.34 -2.57 15.24
N ILE A 68 -5.52 -3.02 14.78
CA ILE A 68 -5.74 -4.34 14.18
C ILE A 68 -6.45 -4.28 12.80
N ASP A 69 -6.43 -5.40 12.08
CA ASP A 69 -7.25 -5.59 10.88
C ASP A 69 -8.61 -6.21 11.23
N MET A 70 -9.69 -5.49 10.96
CA MET A 70 -11.06 -5.96 11.13
C MET A 70 -11.50 -6.79 9.91
N SER A 71 -10.87 -7.96 9.73
CA SER A 71 -11.14 -8.90 8.64
C SER A 71 -12.47 -9.63 8.84
N ASN A 72 -13.29 -9.76 7.80
CA ASN A 72 -14.58 -10.47 7.88
C ASN A 72 -14.43 -11.95 8.28
N GLU A 73 -13.26 -12.57 8.08
CA GLU A 73 -12.96 -13.97 8.47
C GLU A 73 -12.87 -14.17 9.99
N ARG A 74 -12.55 -13.11 10.75
CA ARG A 74 -12.36 -13.14 12.22
C ARG A 74 -13.49 -12.46 12.99
N VAL A 75 -14.51 -11.99 12.27
CA VAL A 75 -15.57 -11.16 12.85
C VAL A 75 -16.80 -12.00 13.13
N GLU A 76 -17.22 -12.02 14.39
CA GLU A 76 -18.47 -12.64 14.80
C GLU A 76 -19.62 -11.61 14.70
N ILE A 77 -20.71 -11.96 14.02
CA ILE A 77 -21.87 -11.07 13.93
C ILE A 77 -22.75 -11.29 15.15
N VAL A 78 -22.84 -10.27 16.02
CA VAL A 78 -23.59 -10.34 17.27
C VAL A 78 -24.73 -9.31 17.29
N SER A 79 -25.85 -9.68 17.90
CA SER A 79 -27.02 -8.79 18.06
C SER A 79 -27.13 -8.21 19.48
N HIS A 80 -26.57 -8.89 20.48
CA HIS A 80 -26.71 -8.54 21.90
C HIS A 80 -26.05 -7.20 22.27
N LEU A 81 -25.03 -6.75 21.51
CA LEU A 81 -24.38 -5.45 21.71
C LEU A 81 -25.30 -4.25 21.43
N GLY A 82 -26.40 -4.43 20.71
CA GLY A 82 -27.35 -3.38 20.40
C GLY A 82 -26.76 -2.18 19.65
N ARG A 83 -27.36 -1.00 19.84
CA ARG A 83 -26.89 0.27 19.24
C ARG A 83 -25.91 0.95 20.19
N LEU A 84 -24.82 1.49 19.65
CA LEU A 84 -23.92 2.37 20.40
C LEU A 84 -24.71 3.57 20.97
N LYS A 85 -24.89 3.59 22.29
CA LYS A 85 -25.61 4.63 23.03
C LYS A 85 -24.70 5.84 23.23
N ARG A 86 -25.19 7.02 22.85
CA ARG A 86 -24.40 8.26 22.81
C ARG A 86 -25.29 9.42 23.22
N SER A 87 -24.77 10.26 24.10
CA SER A 87 -25.46 11.41 24.69
C SER A 87 -24.56 12.65 24.66
N TYR A 88 -24.03 12.97 23.48
CA TYR A 88 -23.14 14.13 23.29
C TYR A 88 -23.89 15.46 23.36
N LYS A 89 -23.19 16.49 23.83
CA LYS A 89 -23.67 17.87 23.97
C LYS A 89 -22.61 18.86 23.47
N PRO A 90 -23.00 20.04 22.98
CA PRO A 90 -22.05 21.11 22.67
C PRO A 90 -21.33 21.56 23.94
N ALA A 91 -20.02 21.73 23.87
CA ALA A 91 -19.18 22.18 24.98
C ALA A 91 -17.98 22.98 24.44
N ASN A 92 -17.33 23.75 25.31
CA ASN A 92 -16.12 24.46 24.93
C ASN A 92 -15.01 23.47 24.59
N ALA A 93 -14.31 23.75 23.50
CA ALA A 93 -13.23 22.93 23.01
C ALA A 93 -12.01 23.77 22.61
N THR A 94 -10.86 23.16 22.80
CA THR A 94 -9.57 23.70 22.44
C THR A 94 -8.84 22.73 21.53
N LEU A 95 -8.34 23.26 20.42
CA LEU A 95 -7.54 22.53 19.46
C LEU A 95 -6.06 22.65 19.82
N ARG A 96 -5.33 21.54 19.75
CA ARG A 96 -3.92 21.41 20.12
C ARG A 96 -3.16 20.64 19.06
N ASN A 97 -2.00 21.16 18.68
CA ASN A 97 -1.03 20.46 17.85
C ASN A 97 -0.01 19.77 18.77
N ARG A 98 -0.15 18.44 18.96
CA ARG A 98 0.73 17.65 19.84
C ARG A 98 2.02 17.19 19.13
N GLY A 99 2.25 17.65 17.91
CA GLY A 99 3.31 17.16 17.03
C GLY A 99 2.87 15.92 16.25
N HIS A 100 2.45 14.87 16.98
CA HIS A 100 2.10 13.55 16.39
C HIS A 100 0.70 13.54 15.80
N ASP A 101 -0.18 14.35 16.34
CA ASP A 101 -1.53 14.52 15.84
C ASP A 101 -2.06 15.91 16.13
N MET A 102 -3.27 16.13 15.62
CA MET A 102 -4.07 17.27 15.99
C MET A 102 -5.20 16.80 16.88
N MET A 103 -5.26 17.33 18.09
CA MET A 103 -6.25 16.96 19.09
C MET A 103 -7.23 18.10 19.32
N LEU A 104 -8.53 17.79 19.25
CA LEU A 104 -9.60 18.63 19.75
C LEU A 104 -10.01 18.12 21.13
N SER A 105 -9.72 18.88 22.18
CA SER A 105 -10.05 18.55 23.57
C SER A 105 -11.26 19.37 24.02
N TRP A 106 -12.25 18.71 24.61
CA TRP A 106 -13.35 19.39 25.30
C TRP A 106 -13.01 19.64 26.77
N GLU A 107 -13.47 20.76 27.30
CA GLU A 107 -13.21 21.15 28.68
C GLU A 107 -14.24 20.50 29.63
N GLY A 108 -13.78 20.03 30.79
CA GLY A 108 -14.64 19.69 31.93
C GLY A 108 -15.60 18.50 31.77
N GLU A 109 -15.34 17.54 30.88
CA GLU A 109 -16.24 16.39 30.59
C GLU A 109 -17.65 16.79 30.10
N GLU A 110 -17.81 18.05 29.67
CA GLU A 110 -19.13 18.62 29.37
C GLU A 110 -19.68 18.18 27.99
N ALA A 111 -18.83 17.58 27.15
CA ALA A 111 -19.17 17.16 25.79
C ALA A 111 -20.14 15.96 25.73
N GLY A 112 -20.51 15.41 26.90
CA GLY A 112 -21.39 14.27 27.05
C GLY A 112 -20.64 12.94 27.01
N LEU A 113 -21.36 11.85 26.78
CA LEU A 113 -20.85 10.50 27.05
C LEU A 113 -21.31 9.43 26.04
N ILE A 114 -20.67 8.27 26.12
CA ILE A 114 -21.17 7.01 25.58
C ILE A 114 -21.45 6.04 26.72
N GLU A 115 -22.37 5.11 26.51
CA GLU A 115 -22.70 4.07 27.48
C GLU A 115 -22.42 2.69 26.87
N ILE A 116 -21.60 1.89 27.56
CA ILE A 116 -21.24 0.52 27.16
C ILE A 116 -21.49 -0.39 28.37
N ASN A 117 -22.41 -1.36 28.20
CA ASN A 117 -22.77 -2.33 29.24
C ASN A 117 -23.13 -1.70 30.61
N GLY A 118 -23.78 -0.54 30.60
CA GLY A 118 -24.16 0.21 31.80
C GLY A 118 -23.05 1.07 32.42
N THR A 119 -21.83 1.04 31.87
CA THR A 119 -20.76 1.95 32.24
C THR A 119 -20.78 3.18 31.35
N GLU A 120 -20.75 4.36 31.97
CA GLU A 120 -20.68 5.66 31.29
C GLU A 120 -19.22 6.06 31.07
N TYR A 121 -18.92 6.52 29.86
CA TYR A 121 -17.61 7.03 29.46
C TYR A 121 -17.77 8.45 28.90
N ALA A 122 -17.29 9.45 29.63
CA ALA A 122 -17.30 10.86 29.24
C ALA A 122 -16.36 11.09 28.04
N LEU A 123 -16.77 11.92 27.08
CA LEU A 123 -15.95 12.29 25.92
C LEU A 123 -14.94 13.37 26.34
N HIS A 124 -13.65 13.08 26.18
CA HIS A 124 -12.57 14.02 26.50
C HIS A 124 -12.00 14.68 25.26
N GLN A 125 -11.61 13.87 24.26
CA GLN A 125 -10.88 14.38 23.11
C GLN A 125 -11.18 13.62 21.82
N CYS A 126 -10.91 14.29 20.71
CA CYS A 126 -10.95 13.72 19.36
C CYS A 126 -9.67 14.09 18.63
N HIS A 127 -8.99 13.11 18.07
CA HIS A 127 -7.79 13.35 17.26
C HIS A 127 -7.82 12.55 15.96
N TRP A 128 -6.89 12.85 15.06
CA TRP A 128 -6.88 12.34 13.69
C TRP A 128 -5.53 11.76 13.29
N HIS A 129 -5.59 10.61 12.60
CA HIS A 129 -4.45 9.88 12.04
C HIS A 129 -4.57 9.80 10.51
N SER A 130 -3.48 10.08 9.79
CA SER A 130 -3.43 10.00 8.32
C SER A 130 -2.13 9.34 7.84
N PRO A 131 -2.17 8.13 7.25
CA PRO A 131 -3.36 7.36 6.88
C PRO A 131 -4.07 6.74 8.10
N SER A 132 -5.18 6.03 7.88
CA SER A 132 -5.85 5.31 8.97
C SER A 132 -4.90 4.30 9.62
N GLU A 133 -4.99 4.10 10.93
CA GLU A 133 -4.21 3.11 11.67
C GLU A 133 -4.81 1.71 11.50
N HIS A 134 -6.13 1.60 11.68
CA HIS A 134 -6.88 0.37 11.50
C HIS A 134 -7.10 0.06 10.03
N THR A 135 -7.31 -1.24 9.76
CA THR A 135 -7.67 -1.73 8.43
C THR A 135 -8.95 -2.56 8.49
N ILE A 136 -9.61 -2.68 7.34
CA ILE A 136 -10.75 -3.58 7.15
C ILE A 136 -10.43 -4.47 5.95
N ASP A 137 -10.36 -5.78 6.17
CA ASP A 137 -9.98 -6.75 5.13
C ASP A 137 -8.64 -6.37 4.46
N GLY A 138 -7.66 -5.96 5.28
CA GLY A 138 -6.34 -5.48 4.86
C GLY A 138 -6.35 -4.13 4.14
N ARG A 139 -7.51 -3.46 4.00
CA ARG A 139 -7.61 -2.14 3.38
C ARG A 139 -7.39 -1.04 4.41
N ARG A 140 -6.34 -0.23 4.19
CA ARG A 140 -6.12 1.06 4.86
C ARG A 140 -6.96 2.17 4.22
N PHE A 141 -7.36 3.14 5.03
CA PHE A 141 -8.18 4.28 4.66
C PHE A 141 -7.37 5.58 4.72
N ASP A 142 -7.91 6.65 4.16
CA ASP A 142 -7.17 7.88 3.91
C ASP A 142 -7.00 8.73 5.18
N LEU A 143 -7.87 8.56 6.17
CA LEU A 143 -7.87 9.25 7.45
C LEU A 143 -8.68 8.44 8.47
N GLU A 144 -8.31 8.54 9.74
CA GLU A 144 -9.01 7.93 10.88
C GLU A 144 -9.17 8.95 11.99
N ALA A 145 -10.36 9.03 12.59
CA ALA A 145 -10.60 9.84 13.77
C ALA A 145 -10.85 8.95 14.98
N HIS A 146 -10.24 9.29 16.10
CA HIS A 146 -10.43 8.62 17.38
C HIS A 146 -11.14 9.57 18.32
N LEU A 147 -12.31 9.17 18.82
CA LEU A 147 -13.00 9.87 19.90
C LEU A 147 -12.72 9.11 21.19
N VAL A 148 -11.93 9.70 22.07
CA VAL A 148 -11.44 9.07 23.32
C VAL A 148 -12.35 9.44 24.47
N HIS A 149 -12.83 8.41 25.17
CA HIS A 149 -13.72 8.53 26.31
C HIS A 149 -13.12 7.85 27.52
N GLN A 150 -13.43 8.35 28.71
CA GLN A 150 -12.99 7.79 29.98
C GLN A 150 -14.16 7.68 30.94
N SER A 151 -14.24 6.59 31.69
CA SER A 151 -15.20 6.42 32.78
C SER A 151 -14.63 6.94 34.09
N ALA A 152 -15.49 7.12 35.10
CA ALA A 152 -15.08 7.58 36.43
C ALA A 152 -14.07 6.65 37.13
N ASP A 153 -14.02 5.37 36.77
CA ASP A 153 -13.03 4.40 37.25
C ASP A 153 -11.76 4.33 36.39
N GLY A 154 -11.60 5.26 35.44
CA GLY A 154 -10.40 5.40 34.62
C GLY A 154 -10.31 4.49 33.40
N LYS A 155 -11.33 3.66 33.13
CA LYS A 155 -11.35 2.80 31.93
C LYS A 155 -11.53 3.65 30.67
N ILE A 156 -10.93 3.21 29.58
CA ILE A 156 -10.90 3.95 28.31
C ILE A 156 -11.75 3.25 27.26
N ALA A 157 -12.54 4.04 26.54
CA ALA A 157 -13.28 3.59 25.37
C ALA A 157 -13.04 4.54 24.20
N VAL A 158 -12.68 3.98 23.04
CA VAL A 158 -12.40 4.77 21.84
C VAL A 158 -13.41 4.43 20.75
N VAL A 159 -14.00 5.47 20.16
CA VAL A 159 -14.85 5.33 18.98
C VAL A 159 -14.06 5.75 17.74
N GLY A 160 -13.80 4.80 16.85
CA GLY A 160 -13.06 5.00 15.62
C GLY A 160 -13.95 5.29 14.41
N ILE A 161 -13.55 6.26 13.59
CA ILE A 161 -14.24 6.62 12.34
C ILE A 161 -13.22 6.63 11.20
N LEU A 162 -13.48 5.81 10.19
CA LEU A 162 -12.64 5.70 9.00
C LEU A 162 -13.15 6.62 7.89
N TYR A 163 -12.25 7.28 7.18
CA TYR A 163 -12.55 8.20 6.08
C TYR A 163 -11.86 7.78 4.80
N LYS A 164 -12.55 7.94 3.66
CA LYS A 164 -11.94 7.84 2.33
C LYS A 164 -12.03 9.17 1.58
N ILE A 165 -11.17 9.40 0.60
CA ILE A 165 -11.28 10.57 -0.26
C ILE A 165 -12.66 10.58 -0.97
N GLY A 166 -13.35 11.71 -0.86
CA GLY A 166 -14.70 11.90 -1.41
C GLY A 166 -15.22 13.31 -1.17
N ARG A 167 -16.48 13.41 -0.71
CA ARG A 167 -17.12 14.70 -0.40
C ARG A 167 -16.53 15.29 0.89
N SER A 168 -16.55 16.61 0.99
CA SER A 168 -16.11 17.34 2.18
C SER A 168 -16.89 16.90 3.42
N ASP A 169 -16.16 16.63 4.51
CA ASP A 169 -16.78 16.42 5.82
C ASP A 169 -17.04 17.78 6.49
N PRO A 170 -18.30 18.17 6.76
CA PRO A 170 -18.61 19.50 7.28
C PRO A 170 -17.98 19.82 8.62
N PHE A 171 -17.77 18.82 9.48
CA PHE A 171 -17.17 19.02 10.80
C PHE A 171 -15.69 19.38 10.68
N ILE A 172 -14.95 18.61 9.88
CA ILE A 172 -13.54 18.92 9.60
C ILE A 172 -13.41 20.29 8.90
N ALA A 173 -14.33 20.61 7.98
CA ALA A 173 -14.34 21.90 7.31
C ALA A 173 -14.53 23.07 8.31
N SER A 174 -15.41 22.92 9.31
CA SER A 174 -15.62 23.96 10.32
C SER A 174 -14.41 24.24 11.22
N LEU A 175 -13.45 23.31 11.29
CA LEU A 175 -12.22 23.49 12.05
C LEU A 175 -11.10 24.16 11.22
N GLY A 176 -11.30 24.36 9.92
CA GLY A 176 -10.24 24.72 8.97
C GLY A 176 -9.39 25.93 9.36
N ASP A 177 -10.03 27.04 9.72
CA ASP A 177 -9.35 28.29 10.07
C ASP A 177 -8.59 28.18 11.41
N HIS A 178 -9.15 27.44 12.38
CA HIS A 178 -8.50 27.21 13.66
C HIS A 178 -7.24 26.36 13.49
N LEU A 179 -7.34 25.34 12.64
CA LEU A 179 -6.21 24.47 12.33
C LEU A 179 -5.07 25.23 11.64
N ALA A 180 -5.40 26.10 10.68
CA ALA A 180 -4.42 26.93 9.98
C ALA A 180 -3.58 27.79 10.90
N ALA A 181 -4.17 28.26 12.00
CA ALA A 181 -3.49 29.12 12.93
C ALA A 181 -2.46 28.42 13.85
N ILE A 182 -2.54 27.10 14.04
CA ILE A 182 -1.68 26.38 15.00
C ILE A 182 -0.76 25.34 14.37
N THR A 183 -0.80 25.20 13.06
CA THR A 183 -0.07 24.15 12.34
C THR A 183 1.43 24.36 12.36
N ASP A 184 1.89 25.57 12.02
CA ASP A 184 3.32 25.87 11.95
C ASP A 184 3.90 26.24 13.33
N ILE A 185 3.12 26.03 14.39
CA ILE A 185 3.48 26.37 15.77
C ILE A 185 3.66 25.06 16.55
N THR A 186 4.90 24.77 16.94
CA THR A 186 5.21 23.67 17.85
C THR A 186 4.45 23.85 19.17
N GLN A 187 3.72 22.83 19.62
CA GLN A 187 2.83 22.90 20.79
C GLN A 187 1.77 24.02 20.69
N GLY A 188 1.33 24.33 19.46
CA GLY A 188 0.32 25.34 19.20
C GLY A 188 -1.04 24.95 19.79
N GLN A 189 -1.67 25.88 20.51
CA GLN A 189 -3.00 25.69 21.10
C GLN A 189 -3.91 26.85 20.68
N ARG A 190 -5.17 26.55 20.36
CA ARG A 190 -6.18 27.55 20.03
C ARG A 190 -7.55 27.14 20.54
N GLY A 191 -8.17 28.00 21.35
CA GLY A 191 -9.57 27.88 21.71
C GLY A 191 -10.44 27.95 20.45
N VAL A 192 -11.27 26.93 20.24
CA VAL A 192 -12.26 26.89 19.14
C VAL A 192 -13.58 27.51 19.60
N GLY A 193 -13.84 27.49 20.91
CA GLY A 193 -15.12 27.88 21.50
C GLY A 193 -16.04 26.68 21.59
N VAL A 194 -17.36 26.90 21.50
CA VAL A 194 -18.35 25.82 21.63
C VAL A 194 -18.35 24.93 20.39
N VAL A 195 -17.95 23.67 20.53
CA VAL A 195 -17.96 22.66 19.47
C VAL A 195 -18.93 21.54 19.82
N ASP A 196 -19.85 21.23 18.90
CA ASP A 196 -20.81 20.13 19.05
C ASP A 196 -20.26 18.80 18.51
N PRO A 197 -19.96 17.80 19.36
CA PRO A 197 -19.44 16.50 18.92
C PRO A 197 -20.43 15.75 18.02
N ARG A 198 -21.73 16.09 18.07
CA ARG A 198 -22.75 15.50 17.18
C ARG A 198 -22.55 15.88 15.72
N GLY A 199 -21.73 16.91 15.43
CA GLY A 199 -21.25 17.22 14.09
C GLY A 199 -20.45 16.07 13.46
N ILE A 200 -19.78 15.26 14.29
CA ILE A 200 -19.06 14.05 13.86
C ILE A 200 -20.07 12.95 13.52
N LYS A 201 -20.38 12.82 12.22
CA LYS A 201 -21.45 11.94 11.75
C LYS A 201 -20.97 10.49 11.63
N PHE A 202 -21.54 9.59 12.43
CA PHE A 202 -21.24 8.15 12.34
C PHE A 202 -21.93 7.51 11.11
N GLY A 203 -23.18 7.90 10.85
CA GLY A 203 -23.92 7.51 9.64
C GLY A 203 -24.25 6.01 9.52
N SER A 204 -23.99 5.20 10.54
CA SER A 204 -24.33 3.77 10.65
C SER A 204 -24.74 3.42 12.08
N ARG A 205 -25.60 2.42 12.22
CA ARG A 205 -25.90 1.76 13.51
C ARG A 205 -25.02 0.53 13.76
N LYS A 206 -24.36 0.01 12.71
CA LYS A 206 -23.42 -1.12 12.77
C LYS A 206 -22.03 -0.61 13.10
N TYR A 207 -21.34 -1.32 13.98
CA TYR A 207 -19.98 -1.05 14.39
C TYR A 207 -19.26 -2.36 14.74
N TYR A 208 -17.94 -2.34 14.68
CA TYR A 208 -17.08 -3.39 15.22
C TYR A 208 -16.73 -3.07 16.68
N ARG A 209 -16.57 -4.10 17.50
CA ARG A 209 -16.18 -4.02 18.89
C ARG A 209 -15.05 -5.00 19.16
N TYR A 210 -14.00 -4.55 19.84
CA TYR A 210 -12.94 -5.41 20.36
C TYR A 210 -12.25 -4.74 21.55
N ILE A 211 -11.45 -5.51 22.30
CA ILE A 211 -10.60 -5.00 23.37
C ILE A 211 -9.16 -4.94 22.86
N GLY A 212 -8.54 -3.76 23.00
CA GLY A 212 -7.20 -3.47 22.48
C GLY A 212 -6.42 -2.54 23.40
N SER A 213 -5.58 -1.69 22.81
CA SER A 213 -4.74 -0.72 23.52
C SER A 213 -4.89 0.70 22.98
N LEU A 214 -4.21 1.66 23.61
CA LEU A 214 -3.83 2.91 22.97
C LEU A 214 -2.88 2.62 21.80
N THR A 215 -2.97 3.41 20.72
CA THR A 215 -2.12 3.25 19.51
C THR A 215 -0.84 4.08 19.56
N VAL A 216 -0.63 4.81 20.65
CA VAL A 216 0.58 5.59 20.96
C VAL A 216 1.09 5.20 22.34
N PRO A 217 2.37 5.48 22.68
CA PRO A 217 2.88 5.20 24.02
C PRO A 217 2.02 5.89 25.10
N PRO A 218 1.80 5.24 26.26
CA PRO A 218 2.42 4.00 26.74
C PRO A 218 1.80 2.68 26.24
N CYS A 219 0.94 2.72 25.21
CA CYS A 219 0.26 1.55 24.65
C CYS A 219 -0.56 0.74 25.67
N THR A 220 -1.19 1.44 26.63
CA THR A 220 -1.99 0.82 27.68
C THR A 220 -3.10 -0.04 27.09
N GLU A 221 -3.21 -1.30 27.54
CA GLU A 221 -4.21 -2.27 27.10
C GLU A 221 -5.57 -2.09 27.82
N ASN A 222 -6.53 -2.95 27.48
CA ASN A 222 -7.91 -2.92 27.98
C ASN A 222 -8.74 -1.71 27.51
N VAL A 223 -8.39 -1.15 26.34
CA VAL A 223 -9.17 -0.10 25.68
C VAL A 223 -10.34 -0.74 24.93
N VAL A 224 -11.56 -0.27 25.20
CA VAL A 224 -12.77 -0.73 24.50
C VAL A 224 -12.92 0.01 23.18
N TRP A 225 -12.60 -0.64 22.07
CA TRP A 225 -12.68 -0.05 20.74
C TRP A 225 -14.05 -0.25 20.09
N SER A 226 -14.62 0.80 19.51
CA SER A 226 -15.87 0.76 18.74
C SER A 226 -15.70 1.42 17.37
N PHE A 227 -15.54 0.64 16.30
CA PHE A 227 -15.36 1.18 14.94
C PHE A 227 -16.66 1.27 14.17
N VAL A 228 -17.06 2.49 13.79
CA VAL A 228 -18.27 2.68 12.99
C VAL A 228 -18.11 2.06 11.60
N ARG A 229 -18.99 1.12 11.22
CA ARG A 229 -18.87 0.36 9.96
C ARG A 229 -18.90 1.24 8.70
N LYS A 230 -19.60 2.36 8.74
CA LYS A 230 -19.73 3.25 7.58
C LYS A 230 -18.51 4.16 7.47
N VAL A 231 -17.74 3.92 6.42
CA VAL A 231 -16.63 4.77 6.00
C VAL A 231 -17.19 6.13 5.55
N ARG A 232 -16.70 7.19 6.19
CA ARG A 232 -17.00 8.59 5.91
C ARG A 232 -16.16 9.11 4.75
N THR A 233 -16.40 10.34 4.33
CA THR A 233 -15.64 10.95 3.24
C THR A 233 -15.04 12.28 3.68
N VAL A 234 -13.84 12.57 3.18
CA VAL A 234 -13.10 13.83 3.36
C VAL A 234 -12.56 14.24 1.99
N THR A 235 -12.42 15.53 1.67
CA THR A 235 -11.71 15.93 0.42
C THR A 235 -10.19 15.80 0.58
N ARG A 236 -9.45 15.94 -0.53
CA ARG A 236 -7.98 15.92 -0.52
C ARG A 236 -7.37 17.22 -0.02
N GLU A 237 -8.14 18.30 -0.02
CA GLU A 237 -7.72 19.64 0.38
C GLU A 237 -8.08 19.90 1.84
N GLN A 238 -8.97 19.09 2.41
CA GLN A 238 -9.36 19.24 3.80
C GLN A 238 -8.15 18.97 4.71
N PRO A 239 -8.02 19.76 5.78
CA PRO A 239 -6.75 19.94 6.47
C PRO A 239 -6.07 18.66 6.98
N PHE A 240 -6.84 17.68 7.46
CA PHE A 240 -6.33 16.39 7.95
C PHE A 240 -6.15 15.31 6.88
N SER A 241 -6.54 15.60 5.64
CA SER A 241 -6.41 14.61 4.55
C SER A 241 -4.96 14.53 4.03
N PRO A 242 -4.58 13.44 3.35
CA PRO A 242 -3.22 13.25 2.85
C PRO A 242 -2.67 14.35 1.94
N GLN A 243 -3.50 15.23 1.35
CA GLN A 243 -2.99 16.37 0.56
C GLN A 243 -3.40 17.73 1.15
N GLY A 244 -4.09 17.73 2.31
CA GLY A 244 -4.42 18.93 3.04
C GLY A 244 -3.17 19.58 3.61
N ALA A 245 -3.28 20.85 4.02
CA ALA A 245 -2.17 21.61 4.58
C ALA A 245 -1.44 20.85 5.72
N TYR A 246 -2.14 19.99 6.47
CA TYR A 246 -1.61 19.29 7.65
C TYR A 246 -1.42 17.81 7.43
N GLY A 247 -1.85 17.27 6.29
CA GLY A 247 -1.49 15.93 5.86
C GLY A 247 0.02 15.70 5.94
N ARG A 248 0.84 16.76 5.76
CA ARG A 248 2.32 16.73 5.84
C ARG A 248 2.96 16.63 7.22
N GLN A 249 2.31 17.12 8.28
CA GLN A 249 2.77 16.94 9.67
C GLN A 249 2.16 15.69 10.28
N VAL A 250 0.90 15.40 9.95
CA VAL A 250 0.22 14.14 10.30
C VAL A 250 0.69 12.97 9.41
N PHE A 251 1.60 13.21 8.43
CA PHE A 251 2.22 12.17 7.60
C PHE A 251 3.27 11.41 8.41
N LEU A 252 2.78 10.57 9.28
CA LEU A 252 3.53 9.50 9.88
C LEU A 252 3.43 8.32 8.90
N TRP A 253 4.19 8.42 7.81
CA TRP A 253 4.34 7.35 6.81
C TRP A 253 4.79 6.05 7.50
N PRO A 254 4.29 4.89 7.07
CA PRO A 254 3.56 3.96 7.90
C PRO A 254 4.45 2.85 8.42
N PHE A 255 3.81 1.89 9.09
CA PHE A 255 4.34 0.71 9.76
C PHE A 255 4.46 0.88 11.28
N TYR A 256 3.34 1.16 11.94
CA TYR A 256 2.99 0.18 12.97
C TYR A 256 2.60 -1.10 12.22
N PRO A 257 3.36 -2.20 12.33
CA PRO A 257 2.88 -3.47 11.82
C PRO A 257 1.52 -3.71 12.48
N LEU A 258 0.50 -4.06 11.67
CA LEU A 258 -0.73 -4.63 12.23
C LEU A 258 -0.26 -5.76 13.14
N ASN A 259 -0.54 -5.64 14.44
CA ASN A 259 0.02 -6.58 15.39
C ASN A 259 -0.49 -7.98 15.03
N LYS A 260 0.44 -8.83 14.59
CA LYS A 260 0.18 -10.21 14.13
C LYS A 260 -0.20 -11.13 15.27
N LEU A 261 0.07 -10.71 16.50
CA LEU A 261 -0.29 -11.41 17.71
C LEU A 261 -1.62 -10.82 18.16
N GLN A 262 -2.75 -11.53 17.94
CA GLN A 262 -3.86 -11.55 18.89
C GLN A 262 -5.04 -12.42 18.49
N ASN A 263 -5.44 -13.26 19.45
CA ASN A 263 -6.72 -13.98 19.52
C ASN A 263 -7.88 -13.07 19.97
N SER A 264 -7.82 -11.75 19.70
CA SER A 264 -8.91 -10.84 20.09
C SER A 264 -10.14 -11.13 19.24
N ALA A 265 -11.22 -11.61 19.87
CA ALA A 265 -12.52 -11.74 19.23
C ALA A 265 -13.00 -10.35 18.76
N ILE A 266 -13.42 -10.26 17.49
CA ILE A 266 -13.94 -9.03 16.91
C ILE A 266 -15.44 -9.22 16.68
N ASP A 267 -16.25 -8.42 17.37
CA ASP A 267 -17.70 -8.50 17.24
C ASP A 267 -18.22 -7.43 16.28
N MET A 268 -19.06 -7.80 15.33
CA MET A 268 -19.85 -6.85 14.54
C MET A 268 -21.28 -6.77 15.08
N ALA A 269 -21.58 -5.64 15.73
CA ALA A 269 -22.92 -5.34 16.21
C ALA A 269 -23.88 -5.12 15.03
N THR A 270 -24.96 -5.91 14.98
CA THR A 270 -26.06 -5.73 14.02
C THR A 270 -27.42 -5.68 14.71
N MET A 271 -28.32 -4.85 14.19
CA MET A 271 -29.68 -4.74 14.70
C MET A 271 -30.57 -5.71 13.91
N GLN A 272 -31.05 -6.79 14.52
CA GLN A 272 -32.15 -7.56 13.94
C GLN A 272 -33.41 -6.69 13.97
N ARG A 273 -33.96 -6.36 12.79
CA ARG A 273 -35.35 -5.95 12.69
C ARG A 273 -36.19 -7.22 12.88
N SER A 274 -37.04 -7.25 13.89
CA SER A 274 -38.16 -8.19 13.98
C SER A 274 -39.08 -7.96 12.78
N GLY A 275 -38.78 -8.65 11.67
CA GLY A 275 -39.55 -8.63 10.44
C GLY A 275 -40.00 -10.05 10.12
N VAL A 276 -41.31 -10.24 10.07
CA VAL A 276 -42.04 -11.48 9.79
C VAL A 276 -41.40 -12.23 8.61
N LEU A 277 -40.98 -13.48 8.87
CA LEU A 277 -40.25 -14.33 7.93
C LEU A 277 -41.18 -14.84 6.81
N LYS A 278 -40.95 -14.40 5.56
CA LYS A 278 -41.46 -15.10 4.37
C LYS A 278 -40.61 -16.35 4.14
N LYS A 279 -41.14 -17.51 4.50
CA LYS A 279 -40.53 -18.84 4.30
C LYS A 279 -40.33 -19.13 2.80
N THR A 280 -39.09 -19.27 2.35
CA THR A 280 -38.74 -19.88 1.06
C THR A 280 -38.74 -21.41 1.18
N LYS A 281 -39.18 -22.06 0.11
CA LYS A 281 -39.70 -23.43 0.04
C LYS A 281 -38.65 -24.54 -0.01
N GLU A 282 -37.47 -24.36 0.59
CA GLU A 282 -36.40 -25.38 0.56
C GLU A 282 -36.09 -26.03 1.92
N SER A 283 -36.56 -25.46 3.03
CA SER A 283 -36.37 -26.04 4.37
C SER A 283 -37.34 -27.18 4.71
N ALA A 284 -38.42 -27.35 3.93
CA ALA A 284 -39.42 -28.39 4.18
C ALA A 284 -39.00 -29.77 3.66
N LEU A 285 -38.10 -29.82 2.66
CA LEU A 285 -37.65 -31.09 2.06
C LEU A 285 -36.65 -31.83 2.96
N PHE A 286 -35.82 -31.10 3.70
CA PHE A 286 -34.79 -31.68 4.58
C PHE A 286 -35.36 -32.26 5.88
N VAL A 287 -36.45 -31.67 6.39
CA VAL A 287 -37.13 -32.18 7.60
C VAL A 287 -37.88 -33.47 7.29
N PHE A 288 -38.47 -33.60 6.09
CA PHE A 288 -39.21 -34.80 5.70
C PHE A 288 -38.31 -36.03 5.47
N THR A 289 -37.12 -35.84 4.88
CA THR A 289 -36.15 -36.93 4.66
C THR A 289 -35.53 -37.44 5.96
N THR A 290 -35.28 -36.55 6.92
CA THR A 290 -34.71 -36.91 8.22
C THR A 290 -35.71 -37.70 9.08
N ILE A 291 -37.00 -37.34 9.02
CA ILE A 291 -38.06 -38.06 9.75
C ILE A 291 -38.33 -39.43 9.12
N LEU A 292 -38.31 -39.57 7.78
CA LEU A 292 -38.44 -40.89 7.13
C LEU A 292 -37.28 -41.82 7.48
N GLY A 293 -36.04 -41.30 7.54
CA GLY A 293 -34.86 -42.10 7.90
C GLY A 293 -34.88 -42.63 9.34
N LEU A 294 -35.41 -41.83 10.28
CA LEU A 294 -35.58 -42.25 11.68
C LEU A 294 -36.65 -43.34 11.83
N VAL A 295 -37.76 -43.25 11.09
CA VAL A 295 -38.81 -44.28 11.10
C VAL A 295 -38.32 -45.58 10.45
N PHE A 296 -37.53 -45.50 9.38
CA PHE A 296 -36.99 -46.69 8.70
C PHE A 296 -35.89 -47.40 9.52
N GLY A 297 -35.04 -46.64 10.21
CA GLY A 297 -34.02 -47.20 11.13
C GLY A 297 -34.62 -47.87 12.36
N PHE A 298 -35.74 -47.35 12.88
CA PHE A 298 -36.45 -47.94 14.02
C PHE A 298 -37.11 -49.28 13.67
N LEU A 299 -37.58 -49.46 12.43
CA LEU A 299 -38.19 -50.72 11.97
C LEU A 299 -37.18 -51.84 11.71
N ILE A 300 -35.94 -51.52 11.34
CA ILE A 300 -34.87 -52.52 11.15
C ILE A 300 -34.27 -52.96 12.50
N GLY A 301 -34.25 -52.07 13.52
CA GLY A 301 -33.70 -52.35 14.85
C GLY A 301 -34.52 -53.31 15.72
N ILE A 302 -35.78 -53.62 15.35
CA ILE A 302 -36.66 -54.53 16.10
C ILE A 302 -36.56 -55.98 15.61
N SER A 303 -35.81 -56.26 14.54
CA SER A 303 -35.90 -57.54 13.82
C SER A 303 -34.69 -58.47 13.93
N LEU A 304 -33.84 -58.41 14.97
CA LEU A 304 -32.77 -59.42 15.17
C LEU A 304 -32.35 -59.57 16.66
N PRO A 305 -32.51 -60.75 17.29
CA PRO A 305 -31.94 -61.06 18.60
C PRO A 305 -30.60 -61.81 18.48
N VAL A 306 -29.64 -61.40 19.33
CA VAL A 306 -28.57 -62.19 20.01
C VAL A 306 -27.47 -62.87 19.16
N PHE A 307 -26.20 -62.59 19.49
CA PHE A 307 -25.05 -63.53 19.74
C PHE A 307 -23.78 -62.66 19.97
N SER A 308 -23.32 -62.43 21.20
CA SER A 308 -22.37 -63.19 22.04
C SER A 308 -20.90 -63.28 21.56
N ARG A 309 -20.02 -62.64 22.36
CA ARG A 309 -18.60 -62.93 22.74
C ARG A 309 -17.50 -63.10 21.67
N TYR A 310 -16.39 -62.35 21.84
CA TYR A 310 -15.00 -62.81 22.12
C TYR A 310 -14.10 -61.56 22.27
N MET A 311 -13.66 -61.18 23.48
CA MET A 311 -12.37 -61.45 24.13
C MET A 311 -11.07 -61.04 23.36
N ASN A 312 -10.39 -60.05 23.95
CA ASN A 312 -8.94 -59.84 24.14
C ASN A 312 -7.97 -59.82 22.94
N TYR A 313 -7.13 -58.78 22.85
CA TYR A 313 -5.68 -58.80 23.19
C TYR A 313 -5.05 -57.39 23.03
N LEU A 314 -4.46 -56.89 24.14
CA LEU A 314 -3.40 -55.86 24.24
C LEU A 314 -2.03 -56.46 23.80
N PRO A 315 -0.86 -55.76 23.79
CA PRO A 315 -0.53 -54.38 24.14
C PRO A 315 0.51 -53.64 23.23
N SER A 316 0.74 -52.39 23.64
CA SER A 316 1.80 -51.38 23.45
C SER A 316 3.29 -51.77 23.56
N SER A 317 4.17 -50.94 22.96
CA SER A 317 5.44 -50.33 23.48
C SER A 317 6.39 -49.96 22.30
N HIS A 318 7.34 -49.02 22.29
CA HIS A 318 7.91 -48.03 23.23
C HIS A 318 8.78 -47.01 22.42
N ARG A 319 8.81 -45.73 22.88
CA ARG A 319 9.96 -44.78 23.08
C ARG A 319 11.18 -44.80 22.12
N SER A 320 11.51 -43.70 21.43
CA SER A 320 12.30 -42.49 21.83
C SER A 320 13.81 -42.70 22.06
N SER A 321 14.66 -41.91 21.41
CA SER A 321 15.92 -41.40 21.98
C SER A 321 16.45 -40.16 21.23
N VAL A 322 17.24 -39.38 21.95
CA VAL A 322 17.67 -38.00 21.75
C VAL A 322 19.22 -37.94 21.71
N ASP A 323 19.75 -36.86 21.12
CA ASP A 323 21.10 -36.23 21.25
C ASP A 323 22.39 -36.89 20.73
N ALA A 324 23.23 -36.11 20.02
CA ALA A 324 24.40 -35.41 20.59
C ALA A 324 25.28 -34.69 19.53
N ALA A 325 25.90 -33.58 19.96
CA ALA A 325 26.79 -32.69 19.21
C ALA A 325 28.29 -32.96 19.47
N VAL A 326 29.20 -32.54 18.57
CA VAL A 326 30.62 -32.18 18.87
C VAL A 326 31.14 -31.10 17.90
N SER A 327 32.03 -30.25 18.41
CA SER A 327 32.63 -29.00 17.92
C SER A 327 34.03 -29.13 17.26
N ASN A 328 34.44 -28.03 16.60
CA ASN A 328 35.79 -27.45 16.40
C ASN A 328 36.62 -27.81 15.14
N ASP A 329 36.97 -26.80 14.32
CA ASP A 329 38.28 -26.11 14.38
C ASP A 329 38.45 -24.95 13.38
N GLN A 330 39.24 -23.94 13.80
CA GLN A 330 39.67 -22.76 13.05
C GLN A 330 40.90 -23.05 12.18
N VAL A 331 40.99 -22.50 10.96
CA VAL A 331 42.26 -22.25 10.27
C VAL A 331 42.22 -20.93 9.48
N PHE A 332 43.14 -20.02 9.83
CA PHE A 332 43.51 -18.80 9.12
C PHE A 332 44.29 -19.12 7.84
N PHE A 333 43.98 -18.46 6.71
CA PHE A 333 44.96 -18.23 5.64
C PHE A 333 44.85 -16.83 5.05
N ALA A 334 45.94 -16.08 5.23
CA ALA A 334 46.25 -14.83 4.55
C ALA A 334 46.65 -15.09 3.09
N VAL A 335 46.10 -14.34 2.13
CA VAL A 335 46.62 -14.29 0.76
C VAL A 335 46.85 -12.84 0.34
N LYS A 336 48.12 -12.56 0.02
CA LYS A 336 48.69 -11.28 -0.42
C LYS A 336 48.17 -10.86 -1.80
N SER A 337 48.02 -9.55 -1.96
CA SER A 337 47.80 -8.83 -3.21
C SER A 337 49.08 -8.73 -4.06
N PRO A 338 48.99 -8.69 -5.40
CA PRO A 338 49.97 -8.01 -6.24
C PRO A 338 49.41 -6.72 -6.86
N LYS A 339 50.15 -5.62 -6.65
CA LYS A 339 50.22 -4.41 -7.51
C LYS A 339 50.91 -4.83 -8.83
N THR A 340 50.54 -4.35 -10.02
CA THR A 340 50.79 -3.05 -10.69
C THR A 340 50.11 -3.17 -12.09
N THR A 341 49.76 -2.15 -12.89
CA THR A 341 50.57 -1.00 -13.36
C THR A 341 49.63 0.03 -14.01
N ALA A 342 49.95 1.32 -13.83
CA ALA A 342 49.24 2.45 -14.43
C ALA A 342 49.64 2.69 -15.89
N GLY A 343 48.70 3.14 -16.72
CA GLY A 343 48.93 3.73 -18.03
C GLY A 343 48.11 5.02 -18.17
N ASN A 344 48.80 6.13 -18.41
CA ASN A 344 48.26 7.49 -18.54
C ASN A 344 47.62 7.71 -19.91
N VAL A 345 46.39 8.23 -19.95
CA VAL A 345 45.84 8.96 -21.12
C VAL A 345 45.05 10.16 -20.60
N THR A 346 45.42 11.36 -21.04
CA THR A 346 44.77 12.64 -20.72
C THR A 346 43.48 12.85 -21.54
N PRO A 347 42.44 13.50 -20.99
CA PRO A 347 41.13 13.63 -21.65
C PRO A 347 40.94 14.95 -22.45
N PRO A 348 39.99 15.01 -23.39
CA PRO A 348 39.53 16.25 -24.03
C PRO A 348 38.46 16.99 -23.18
N PRO A 349 38.19 18.30 -23.42
CA PRO A 349 37.44 19.19 -22.53
C PRO A 349 35.90 19.01 -22.60
N PRO A 350 35.13 19.58 -21.65
CA PRO A 350 33.86 18.99 -21.21
C PRO A 350 32.63 19.54 -21.93
N MET A 351 31.70 18.65 -22.25
CA MET A 351 30.29 18.99 -22.46
C MET A 351 29.51 18.50 -21.23
N LYS A 352 28.91 19.41 -20.46
CA LYS A 352 28.15 19.11 -19.23
C LYS A 352 26.92 18.23 -19.55
N ARG A 353 27.06 16.91 -19.46
CA ARG A 353 25.95 15.99 -19.16
C ARG A 353 26.08 15.58 -17.69
N ILE A 354 25.07 15.91 -16.89
CA ILE A 354 24.95 15.44 -15.51
C ILE A 354 24.57 13.96 -15.56
N HIS A 355 25.53 13.09 -15.85
CA HIS A 355 25.52 11.73 -15.34
C HIS A 355 26.18 11.78 -13.97
N ARG A 356 25.38 11.82 -12.91
CA ARG A 356 25.92 11.57 -11.57
C ARG A 356 26.37 10.10 -11.52
N ASN A 357 27.66 9.89 -11.74
CA ASN A 357 28.34 8.67 -11.32
C ASN A 357 28.00 8.47 -9.83
N PRO A 358 27.52 7.31 -9.36
CA PRO A 358 27.21 7.11 -7.95
C PRO A 358 28.41 7.41 -7.02
N ARG A 359 29.64 7.41 -7.55
CA ARG A 359 30.85 7.86 -6.85
C ARG A 359 30.96 9.39 -6.65
N SER A 360 30.08 10.20 -7.22
CA SER A 360 30.09 11.67 -7.04
C SER A 360 29.41 12.12 -5.75
N ASP A 361 28.65 11.25 -5.07
CA ASP A 361 28.17 11.54 -3.71
C ASP A 361 29.31 11.25 -2.72
N PRO A 362 29.81 12.26 -1.99
CA PRO A 362 30.91 12.09 -1.03
C PRO A 362 30.62 11.05 0.05
N ARG A 363 29.35 10.77 0.35
CA ARG A 363 28.95 9.76 1.34
C ARG A 363 29.04 8.35 0.77
N ILE A 364 28.68 8.16 -0.51
CA ILE A 364 28.80 6.88 -1.21
C ILE A 364 30.28 6.55 -1.46
N ALA A 365 31.10 7.56 -1.76
CA ALA A 365 32.54 7.39 -1.94
C ALA A 365 33.27 6.88 -0.68
N ARG A 366 32.66 6.96 0.51
CA ARG A 366 33.21 6.40 1.77
C ARG A 366 33.00 4.89 1.90
N LEU A 367 32.07 4.31 1.14
CA LEU A 367 31.82 2.88 1.19
C LEU A 367 32.92 2.12 0.41
N PRO A 368 33.36 0.95 0.89
CA PRO A 368 34.37 0.15 0.20
C PRO A 368 34.00 -0.12 -1.26
N PRO A 369 34.91 0.07 -2.24
CA PRO A 369 34.58 0.00 -3.66
C PRO A 369 33.95 -1.32 -4.15
N ARG A 370 34.12 -2.41 -3.39
CA ARG A 370 33.57 -3.73 -3.69
C ARG A 370 32.20 -4.00 -3.07
N ILE A 371 31.71 -3.13 -2.19
CA ILE A 371 30.36 -3.24 -1.62
C ILE A 371 29.32 -2.50 -2.48
N ILE A 372 29.76 -1.48 -3.24
CA ILE A 372 28.87 -0.67 -4.06
C ILE A 372 28.74 -1.29 -5.45
N VAL A 373 27.54 -1.74 -5.78
CA VAL A 373 27.19 -2.18 -7.13
C VAL A 373 26.36 -1.07 -7.79
N PRO A 374 26.85 -0.43 -8.87
CA PRO A 374 26.18 0.74 -9.44
C PRO A 374 24.94 0.40 -10.29
N LYS A 375 24.71 -0.88 -10.59
CA LYS A 375 23.62 -1.37 -11.45
C LYS A 375 23.07 -2.68 -10.88
N SER A 376 21.77 -2.89 -11.02
CA SER A 376 21.12 -4.17 -10.73
C SER A 376 20.52 -4.74 -12.01
N ASP A 377 20.27 -6.04 -12.07
CA ASP A 377 19.73 -6.74 -13.24
C ASP A 377 18.48 -7.60 -12.94
N LEU A 378 17.85 -7.43 -11.76
CA LEU A 378 16.68 -8.17 -11.25
C LEU A 378 16.91 -9.65 -10.91
N PHE A 379 18.14 -10.16 -10.99
CA PHE A 379 18.44 -11.56 -10.68
C PHE A 379 18.96 -11.74 -9.25
N LEU A 380 18.64 -12.89 -8.66
CA LEU A 380 19.26 -13.33 -7.42
C LEU A 380 20.65 -13.89 -7.73
N HIS A 381 21.66 -13.26 -7.14
CA HIS A 381 23.04 -13.72 -7.22
C HIS A 381 23.48 -14.40 -5.92
N ARG A 382 24.34 -15.40 -6.03
CA ARG A 382 24.94 -16.05 -4.85
C ARG A 382 25.89 -15.07 -4.16
N LEU A 383 25.97 -15.18 -2.83
CA LEU A 383 26.84 -14.32 -2.01
C LEU A 383 28.34 -14.62 -2.22
N TRP A 384 28.68 -15.75 -2.84
CA TRP A 384 30.06 -16.17 -3.10
C TRP A 384 30.25 -16.59 -4.56
N GLY A 385 31.49 -16.51 -5.03
CA GLY A 385 31.86 -16.80 -6.42
C GLY A 385 31.72 -15.58 -7.33
N LEU A 386 31.76 -15.82 -8.65
CA LEU A 386 31.55 -14.78 -9.65
C LEU A 386 30.05 -14.71 -9.98
N PRO A 387 29.33 -13.60 -9.70
CA PRO A 387 27.91 -13.46 -9.99
C PRO A 387 27.54 -13.68 -11.47
N THR A 388 28.50 -13.46 -12.37
CA THR A 388 28.35 -13.73 -13.80
C THR A 388 28.14 -15.20 -14.13
N LEU A 389 28.51 -16.12 -13.24
CA LEU A 389 28.32 -17.56 -13.40
C LEU A 389 26.94 -18.04 -12.92
N ASP A 390 26.15 -17.20 -12.23
CA ASP A 390 24.83 -17.56 -11.72
C ASP A 390 23.79 -17.64 -12.86
N LEU A 391 24.02 -16.89 -13.94
CA LEU A 391 23.13 -16.82 -15.10
C LEU A 391 23.77 -17.55 -16.28
N LYS A 392 23.30 -18.76 -16.57
CA LYS A 392 23.71 -19.53 -17.77
C LYS A 392 23.38 -18.80 -19.08
N ARG A 393 22.35 -17.94 -19.07
CA ARG A 393 21.93 -17.10 -20.19
C ARG A 393 21.42 -15.78 -19.65
N LYS A 394 21.83 -14.66 -20.25
CA LYS A 394 21.39 -13.32 -19.86
C LYS A 394 20.36 -12.80 -20.87
N PRO A 395 19.11 -12.54 -20.45
CA PRO A 395 18.12 -11.94 -21.32
C PRO A 395 18.57 -10.53 -21.74
N LYS A 396 18.29 -10.16 -22.98
CA LYS A 396 18.65 -8.86 -23.58
C LYS A 396 17.50 -7.86 -23.49
N TYR A 397 16.27 -8.34 -23.41
CA TYR A 397 15.06 -7.53 -23.45
C TYR A 397 14.17 -7.85 -22.25
N LEU A 398 13.35 -6.89 -21.84
CA LEU A 398 12.39 -7.06 -20.74
C LEU A 398 10.97 -6.90 -21.29
N ALA A 399 10.09 -7.84 -20.95
CA ALA A 399 8.66 -7.73 -21.23
C ALA A 399 7.85 -7.75 -19.94
N THR A 400 7.07 -6.69 -19.75
CA THR A 400 6.23 -6.51 -18.56
C THR A 400 4.75 -6.52 -18.92
N PHE A 401 3.97 -7.21 -18.09
CA PHE A 401 2.52 -7.33 -18.25
C PHE A 401 1.82 -7.01 -16.93
N SER A 402 0.81 -6.14 -16.95
CA SER A 402 -0.12 -5.98 -15.82
C SER A 402 -1.18 -7.04 -15.87
N VAL A 403 -1.20 -7.99 -14.95
CA VAL A 403 -2.02 -9.19 -15.08
C VAL A 403 -2.98 -9.41 -13.91
N GLY A 404 -4.10 -10.03 -14.26
CA GLY A 404 -5.02 -10.65 -13.33
C GLY A 404 -5.36 -12.05 -13.81
N ILE A 405 -5.83 -12.88 -12.89
CA ILE A 405 -6.14 -14.30 -13.12
C ILE A 405 -7.09 -14.54 -14.30
N ASP A 406 -8.02 -13.62 -14.55
CA ASP A 406 -9.02 -13.73 -15.62
C ASP A 406 -8.38 -13.64 -17.02
N GLN A 407 -7.20 -13.03 -17.14
CA GLN A 407 -6.49 -12.84 -18.42
C GLN A 407 -5.37 -13.85 -18.65
N MET A 408 -5.25 -14.83 -17.78
CA MET A 408 -4.14 -15.78 -17.75
C MET A 408 -3.93 -16.53 -19.08
N ASN A 409 -5.00 -16.93 -19.76
CA ASN A 409 -4.92 -17.57 -21.09
C ASN A 409 -4.41 -16.61 -22.17
N ASN A 410 -4.81 -15.32 -22.12
CA ASN A 410 -4.32 -14.33 -23.07
C ASN A 410 -2.83 -14.06 -22.86
N ILE A 411 -2.39 -14.00 -21.61
CA ILE A 411 -0.98 -13.82 -21.26
C ILE A 411 -0.15 -15.05 -21.66
N ASP A 412 -0.65 -16.28 -21.50
CA ASP A 412 0.05 -17.48 -22.01
C ASP A 412 0.25 -17.40 -23.53
N ALA A 413 -0.79 -17.04 -24.28
CA ALA A 413 -0.68 -16.82 -25.73
C ALA A 413 0.33 -15.71 -26.08
N CYS A 414 0.36 -14.65 -25.26
CA CYS A 414 1.29 -13.54 -25.39
C CYS A 414 2.74 -13.97 -25.15
N VAL A 415 3.04 -14.58 -24.01
CA VAL A 415 4.40 -15.00 -23.63
C VAL A 415 5.00 -15.97 -24.63
N ARG A 416 4.20 -16.82 -25.28
CA ARG A 416 4.65 -17.71 -26.36
C ARG A 416 5.23 -16.98 -27.59
N LYS A 417 4.93 -15.70 -27.77
CA LYS A 417 5.50 -14.87 -28.85
C LYS A 417 6.87 -14.27 -28.51
N PHE A 418 7.34 -14.44 -27.28
CA PHE A 418 8.62 -13.95 -26.80
C PHE A 418 9.65 -15.10 -26.74
N SER A 419 10.85 -14.83 -27.26
CA SER A 419 11.95 -15.79 -27.23
C SER A 419 12.63 -15.82 -25.85
N ALA A 420 13.55 -16.76 -25.65
CA ALA A 420 14.35 -16.84 -24.43
C ALA A 420 15.31 -15.65 -24.19
N ASP A 421 15.41 -14.71 -25.14
CA ASP A 421 16.15 -13.45 -24.95
C ASP A 421 15.34 -12.40 -24.16
N PHE A 422 14.07 -12.69 -23.86
CA PHE A 422 13.20 -11.84 -23.06
C PHE A 422 13.10 -12.34 -21.63
N GLN A 423 13.34 -11.46 -20.66
CA GLN A 423 12.89 -11.65 -19.29
C GLN A 423 11.41 -11.28 -19.21
N ILE A 424 10.58 -12.18 -18.68
CA ILE A 424 9.17 -11.91 -18.43
C ILE A 424 9.00 -11.42 -17.00
N LEU A 425 8.24 -10.34 -16.82
CA LEU A 425 7.89 -9.79 -15.53
C LEU A 425 6.38 -9.52 -15.46
N LEU A 426 5.72 -10.09 -14.47
CA LEU A 426 4.28 -10.00 -14.28
C LEU A 426 3.94 -9.12 -13.07
N PHE A 427 3.10 -8.11 -13.29
CA PHE A 427 2.56 -7.22 -12.27
C PHE A 427 1.14 -7.66 -11.89
N HIS A 428 0.99 -8.36 -10.77
CA HIS A 428 -0.27 -8.96 -10.32
C HIS A 428 -1.12 -7.98 -9.53
N TYR A 429 -2.11 -7.35 -10.19
CA TYR A 429 -3.00 -6.38 -9.53
C TYR A 429 -4.08 -7.03 -8.66
N ASP A 430 -4.30 -8.33 -8.78
CA ASP A 430 -5.29 -9.10 -8.01
C ASP A 430 -4.68 -9.77 -6.76
N GLY A 431 -3.35 -9.82 -6.68
CA GLY A 431 -2.64 -10.45 -5.59
C GLY A 431 -2.45 -11.97 -5.75
N ARG A 432 -2.76 -12.55 -6.92
CA ARG A 432 -2.82 -14.00 -7.14
C ARG A 432 -1.65 -14.50 -7.99
N THR A 433 -0.61 -15.01 -7.34
CA THR A 433 0.61 -15.48 -8.01
C THR A 433 0.68 -16.99 -8.18
N ASN A 434 0.18 -17.76 -7.21
CA ASN A 434 0.38 -19.22 -7.16
C ASN A 434 -0.34 -19.95 -8.29
N GLU A 435 -1.47 -19.43 -8.75
CA GLU A 435 -2.26 -20.03 -9.83
C GLU A 435 -1.55 -20.02 -11.18
N TRP A 436 -0.53 -19.16 -11.33
CA TRP A 436 0.29 -19.07 -12.53
C TRP A 436 1.33 -20.19 -12.62
N ASP A 437 1.61 -20.91 -11.51
CA ASP A 437 2.55 -22.04 -11.47
C ASP A 437 2.15 -23.20 -12.39
N ARG A 438 0.90 -23.18 -12.86
CA ARG A 438 0.39 -24.10 -13.90
C ARG A 438 1.14 -23.97 -15.24
N PHE A 439 1.82 -22.85 -15.51
CA PHE A 439 2.66 -22.70 -16.69
C PHE A 439 4.13 -22.79 -16.33
N ASP A 440 4.87 -23.68 -17.00
CA ASP A 440 6.30 -23.86 -16.73
C ASP A 440 7.16 -22.63 -17.06
N TRP A 441 6.70 -21.79 -17.99
CA TRP A 441 7.38 -20.51 -18.24
C TRP A 441 7.19 -19.52 -17.08
N SER A 442 6.08 -19.61 -16.33
CA SER A 442 5.80 -18.69 -15.21
C SER A 442 6.80 -18.86 -14.08
N LYS A 443 7.27 -20.08 -13.83
CA LYS A 443 8.32 -20.38 -12.84
C LYS A 443 9.65 -19.66 -13.12
N ARG A 444 9.85 -19.18 -14.36
CA ARG A 444 11.03 -18.42 -14.81
C ARG A 444 10.74 -16.91 -14.95
N ALA A 445 9.48 -16.52 -14.81
CA ALA A 445 9.08 -15.12 -14.82
C ALA A 445 9.33 -14.48 -13.45
N ILE A 446 9.48 -13.16 -13.42
CA ILE A 446 9.53 -12.40 -12.18
C ILE A 446 8.10 -11.99 -11.83
N HIS A 447 7.65 -12.33 -10.62
CA HIS A 447 6.31 -11.99 -10.15
C HIS A 447 6.39 -10.84 -9.14
N VAL A 448 5.68 -9.75 -9.40
CA VAL A 448 5.52 -8.63 -8.46
C VAL A 448 4.04 -8.46 -8.18
N SER A 449 3.63 -8.51 -6.91
CA SER A 449 2.23 -8.60 -6.53
C SER A 449 1.85 -7.52 -5.52
N VAL A 450 0.99 -6.60 -5.94
CA VAL A 450 0.41 -5.53 -5.12
C VAL A 450 -1.05 -5.33 -5.53
N LYS A 451 -1.97 -5.64 -4.61
CA LYS A 451 -3.40 -5.59 -4.89
C LYS A 451 -3.85 -4.17 -5.27
N LYS A 452 -4.75 -4.09 -6.27
CA LYS A 452 -5.47 -2.88 -6.72
C LYS A 452 -4.56 -1.75 -7.22
N GLN A 453 -3.42 -2.11 -7.83
CA GLN A 453 -2.51 -1.18 -8.49
C GLN A 453 -2.60 -1.26 -10.01
N THR A 454 -2.02 -0.28 -10.70
CA THR A 454 -2.09 -0.11 -12.16
C THR A 454 -0.71 -0.25 -12.81
N LYS A 455 -0.68 -0.52 -14.12
CA LYS A 455 0.54 -0.70 -14.91
C LYS A 455 1.62 0.37 -14.66
N TRP A 456 1.24 1.64 -14.75
CA TRP A 456 2.19 2.75 -14.57
C TRP A 456 2.61 2.97 -13.11
N TRP A 457 1.77 2.60 -12.14
CA TRP A 457 2.14 2.59 -10.73
C TRP A 457 3.27 1.58 -10.47
N TYR A 458 3.16 0.39 -11.08
CA TYR A 458 4.20 -0.65 -11.03
C TYR A 458 5.47 -0.20 -11.75
N ALA A 459 5.34 0.27 -12.99
CA ALA A 459 6.47 0.73 -13.78
C ALA A 459 7.30 1.79 -13.04
N LYS A 460 6.64 2.75 -12.38
CA LYS A 460 7.33 3.78 -11.58
C LYS A 460 8.13 3.20 -10.42
N ARG A 461 7.68 2.12 -9.79
CA ARG A 461 8.27 1.57 -8.56
C ARG A 461 9.28 0.45 -8.78
N PHE A 462 9.07 -0.37 -9.80
CA PHE A 462 9.87 -1.58 -10.00
C PHE A 462 10.75 -1.54 -11.24
N LEU A 463 10.53 -0.59 -12.16
CA LEU A 463 11.33 -0.44 -13.37
C LEU A 463 12.24 0.79 -13.29
N HIS A 464 12.88 1.02 -12.14
CA HIS A 464 13.85 2.10 -11.99
C HIS A 464 14.97 1.95 -13.04
N PRO A 465 15.45 3.04 -13.69
CA PRO A 465 16.39 2.94 -14.81
C PRO A 465 17.67 2.16 -14.50
N ASP A 466 18.16 2.25 -13.26
CA ASP A 466 19.36 1.53 -12.82
C ASP A 466 19.11 0.03 -12.54
N VAL A 467 17.85 -0.35 -12.27
CA VAL A 467 17.40 -1.74 -12.05
C VAL A 467 17.17 -2.47 -13.37
N VAL A 468 16.67 -1.76 -14.38
CA VAL A 468 16.44 -2.32 -15.73
C VAL A 468 17.58 -1.99 -16.71
N SER A 469 18.71 -1.49 -16.21
CA SER A 469 19.83 -1.02 -17.02
C SER A 469 20.57 -2.12 -17.79
N SER A 470 20.28 -3.39 -17.51
CA SER A 470 20.81 -4.55 -18.24
C SER A 470 20.07 -4.81 -19.55
N TYR A 471 18.81 -4.35 -19.68
CA TYR A 471 17.96 -4.62 -20.85
C TYR A 471 18.12 -3.53 -21.91
N GLU A 472 18.18 -3.90 -23.19
CA GLU A 472 18.27 -2.96 -24.31
C GLU A 472 16.92 -2.29 -24.62
N TYR A 473 15.84 -3.08 -24.54
CA TYR A 473 14.46 -2.64 -24.79
C TYR A 473 13.53 -3.18 -23.70
N ILE A 474 12.52 -2.37 -23.36
CA ILE A 474 11.58 -2.59 -22.27
C ILE A 474 10.16 -2.45 -22.81
N PHE A 475 9.39 -3.54 -22.77
CA PHE A 475 8.00 -3.60 -23.21
C PHE A 475 7.09 -3.42 -21.99
N ILE A 476 6.14 -2.51 -22.08
CA ILE A 476 5.21 -2.20 -20.99
C ILE A 476 3.78 -2.37 -21.48
N TRP A 477 3.26 -3.59 -21.44
CA TRP A 477 2.05 -3.99 -22.14
C TRP A 477 0.86 -4.20 -21.20
N ASP A 478 -0.34 -3.85 -21.68
CA ASP A 478 -1.60 -4.21 -21.04
C ASP A 478 -1.97 -5.68 -21.31
N GLU A 479 -2.82 -6.25 -20.46
CA GLU A 479 -3.25 -7.65 -20.53
C GLU A 479 -4.28 -7.96 -21.61
N ASP A 480 -4.90 -6.95 -22.21
CA ASP A 480 -5.99 -7.06 -23.18
C ASP A 480 -5.54 -6.98 -24.65
N LEU A 481 -4.23 -7.02 -24.88
CA LEU A 481 -3.62 -7.07 -26.19
C LEU A 481 -3.65 -8.51 -26.74
N GLY A 482 -4.32 -8.68 -27.87
CA GLY A 482 -4.21 -9.87 -28.71
C GLY A 482 -2.93 -9.79 -29.55
N VAL A 483 -2.20 -10.90 -29.64
CA VAL A 483 -0.85 -10.97 -30.25
C VAL A 483 -0.76 -12.01 -31.37
N GLU A 484 -1.89 -12.35 -31.98
CA GLU A 484 -2.00 -13.45 -32.95
C GLU A 484 -0.99 -13.30 -34.09
N HIS A 485 -0.81 -12.06 -34.57
CA HIS A 485 0.09 -11.69 -35.66
C HIS A 485 1.40 -11.01 -35.21
N PHE A 486 1.74 -11.14 -33.93
CA PHE A 486 2.94 -10.53 -33.36
C PHE A 486 4.07 -11.56 -33.19
N ASN A 487 5.30 -11.13 -33.48
CA ASN A 487 6.56 -11.83 -33.20
C ASN A 487 7.57 -10.85 -32.60
N ALA A 488 7.97 -11.09 -31.35
CA ALA A 488 8.81 -10.16 -30.60
C ALA A 488 10.21 -9.96 -31.19
N GLN A 489 10.78 -11.03 -31.78
CA GLN A 489 12.12 -10.98 -32.37
C GLN A 489 12.11 -10.12 -33.64
N ARG A 490 11.15 -10.39 -34.54
CA ARG A 490 10.97 -9.60 -35.76
C ARG A 490 10.66 -8.14 -35.46
N TYR A 491 9.85 -7.89 -34.43
CA TYR A 491 9.55 -6.54 -33.96
C TYR A 491 10.83 -5.78 -33.58
N ILE A 492 11.70 -6.36 -32.75
CA ILE A 492 12.95 -5.71 -32.34
C ILE A 492 13.90 -5.48 -33.52
N GLU A 493 13.98 -6.41 -34.48
CA GLU A 493 14.76 -6.20 -35.70
C GLU A 493 14.32 -4.95 -36.45
N LEU A 494 13.00 -4.74 -36.59
CA LEU A 494 12.44 -3.57 -37.27
C LEU A 494 12.65 -2.29 -36.48
N VAL A 495 12.46 -2.32 -35.16
CA VAL A 495 12.75 -1.19 -34.27
C VAL A 495 14.20 -0.74 -34.43
N LYS A 496 15.16 -1.68 -34.41
CA LYS A 496 16.58 -1.41 -34.62
C LYS A 496 16.87 -0.92 -36.04
N LYS A 497 16.33 -1.59 -37.07
CA LYS A 497 16.49 -1.23 -38.49
C LYS A 497 16.07 0.21 -38.76
N HIS A 498 14.96 0.65 -38.16
CA HIS A 498 14.37 1.97 -38.40
C HIS A 498 14.77 3.04 -37.36
N GLY A 499 15.70 2.71 -36.46
CA GLY A 499 16.24 3.64 -35.46
C GLY A 499 15.21 4.13 -34.45
N LEU A 500 14.22 3.30 -34.11
CA LEU A 500 13.16 3.67 -33.16
C LEU A 500 13.64 3.52 -31.70
N GLU A 501 13.44 4.57 -30.92
CA GLU A 501 13.76 4.64 -29.48
C GLU A 501 12.50 4.46 -28.62
N ILE A 502 11.34 4.86 -29.16
CA ILE A 502 10.02 4.61 -28.56
C ILE A 502 9.11 4.08 -29.67
N SER A 503 8.47 2.95 -29.45
CA SER A 503 7.64 2.34 -30.48
C SER A 503 6.46 1.57 -29.90
N GLN A 504 5.55 1.15 -30.76
CA GLN A 504 4.53 0.16 -30.42
C GLN A 504 4.18 -0.69 -31.65
N PRO A 505 3.57 -1.88 -31.47
CA PRO A 505 2.94 -2.62 -32.56
C PRO A 505 1.79 -1.82 -33.18
N GLY A 506 1.52 -2.03 -34.47
CA GLY A 506 0.29 -1.52 -35.10
C GLY A 506 -0.96 -2.12 -34.46
N VAL A 507 -2.07 -1.38 -34.48
CA VAL A 507 -3.37 -1.85 -33.98
C VAL A 507 -4.35 -2.02 -35.14
N ASP A 508 -5.05 -3.15 -35.17
CA ASP A 508 -5.99 -3.48 -36.24
C ASP A 508 -7.20 -2.51 -36.31
N PRO A 509 -7.59 -2.01 -37.51
CA PRO A 509 -8.72 -1.10 -37.74
C PRO A 509 -10.09 -1.42 -37.13
N ASP A 510 -10.40 -2.67 -36.82
CA ASP A 510 -11.78 -3.15 -36.67
C ASP A 510 -12.57 -2.57 -35.49
N ASP A 511 -11.91 -1.89 -34.54
CA ASP A 511 -12.56 -1.21 -33.43
C ASP A 511 -12.38 0.31 -33.59
N GLY A 512 -13.40 1.00 -34.12
CA GLY A 512 -13.43 2.39 -34.62
C GLY A 512 -13.12 3.53 -33.63
N LEU A 513 -12.20 3.30 -32.71
CA LEU A 513 -11.81 4.12 -31.59
C LEU A 513 -10.28 4.35 -31.53
N THR A 514 -9.47 3.83 -32.43
CA THR A 514 -8.01 4.03 -32.42
C THR A 514 -7.58 5.39 -32.99
N TRP A 515 -6.42 5.91 -32.58
CA TRP A 515 -5.80 7.07 -33.22
C TRP A 515 -5.29 6.66 -34.61
N GLN A 516 -5.34 7.56 -35.60
CA GLN A 516 -4.79 7.27 -36.93
C GLN A 516 -3.28 7.03 -36.88
N MET A 517 -2.61 7.50 -35.83
CA MET A 517 -1.18 7.27 -35.62
C MET A 517 -0.89 5.87 -35.06
N THR A 518 -1.88 5.20 -34.46
CA THR A 518 -1.69 3.87 -33.86
C THR A 518 -2.25 2.74 -34.71
N LYS A 519 -3.10 3.09 -35.66
CA LYS A 519 -3.69 2.19 -36.63
C LYS A 519 -2.64 1.59 -37.57
N ARG A 520 -2.70 0.27 -37.74
CA ARG A 520 -1.87 -0.47 -38.69
C ARG A 520 -2.11 -0.02 -40.14
N ARG A 521 -1.03 0.00 -40.93
CA ARG A 521 -1.03 0.21 -42.38
C ARG A 521 -0.50 -1.02 -43.11
N ASP A 522 -1.28 -1.58 -44.03
CA ASP A 522 -0.94 -2.86 -44.67
C ASP A 522 0.25 -2.78 -45.64
N ASP A 523 0.57 -1.58 -46.12
CA ASP A 523 1.56 -1.31 -47.16
C ASP A 523 2.95 -0.92 -46.63
N LEU A 524 3.11 -0.78 -45.31
CA LEU A 524 4.33 -0.27 -44.69
C LEU A 524 4.90 -1.25 -43.65
N GLU A 525 6.23 -1.21 -43.44
CA GLU A 525 6.86 -1.91 -42.32
C GLU A 525 6.68 -1.14 -41.00
N VAL A 526 6.82 0.20 -41.08
CA VAL A 526 6.78 1.17 -39.99
C VAL A 526 6.24 2.49 -40.54
N HIS A 527 5.43 3.19 -39.75
CA HIS A 527 5.11 4.59 -39.98
C HIS A 527 5.38 5.46 -38.75
N LYS A 528 5.74 6.73 -38.99
CA LYS A 528 6.14 7.69 -37.95
C LYS A 528 5.30 8.97 -37.97
N VAL A 529 4.54 9.16 -39.06
CA VAL A 529 3.69 10.32 -39.31
C VAL A 529 2.35 9.85 -39.87
N THR A 530 1.28 10.54 -39.49
CA THR A 530 -0.08 10.31 -39.96
C THR A 530 -0.82 11.63 -40.22
N THR A 531 -1.97 11.50 -40.86
CA THR A 531 -2.94 12.59 -40.98
C THR A 531 -4.13 12.26 -40.10
N GLU A 532 -4.35 13.05 -39.05
CA GLU A 532 -5.54 12.95 -38.21
C GLU A 532 -6.72 13.77 -38.78
N LYS A 533 -7.84 13.78 -38.06
CA LYS A 533 -9.02 14.59 -38.41
C LYS A 533 -8.64 16.07 -38.60
N PRO A 534 -9.33 16.80 -39.51
CA PRO A 534 -9.08 18.23 -39.73
C PRO A 534 -9.05 19.03 -38.41
N GLY A 535 -7.98 19.80 -38.20
CA GLY A 535 -7.77 20.63 -37.01
C GLY A 535 -7.14 19.92 -35.80
N TRP A 536 -6.79 18.63 -35.89
CA TRP A 536 -6.16 17.88 -34.79
C TRP A 536 -4.62 17.90 -34.87
N CYS A 537 -4.05 18.12 -36.05
CA CYS A 537 -2.62 18.35 -36.24
C CYS A 537 -2.35 19.86 -36.30
N LEU A 538 -1.87 20.45 -35.20
CA LEU A 538 -1.35 21.83 -35.24
C LEU A 538 0.02 21.89 -35.91
N ASP A 539 0.81 20.82 -35.77
CA ASP A 539 2.12 20.62 -36.38
C ASP A 539 2.22 19.13 -36.77
N GLN A 540 2.70 18.86 -37.98
CA GLN A 540 2.80 17.51 -38.52
C GLN A 540 3.90 16.67 -37.86
N HIS A 541 4.86 17.32 -37.19
CA HIS A 541 5.94 16.66 -36.45
C HIS A 541 5.60 16.47 -34.96
N LEU A 542 4.41 16.87 -34.51
CA LEU A 542 3.98 16.78 -33.11
C LEU A 542 2.80 15.82 -32.91
N PRO A 543 2.61 15.31 -31.68
CA PRO A 543 1.43 14.54 -31.32
C PRO A 543 0.13 15.32 -31.57
N PRO A 544 -0.94 14.66 -32.04
CA PRO A 544 -1.05 13.21 -32.24
C PRO A 544 -0.53 12.71 -33.61
N CYS A 545 -0.01 13.58 -34.48
CA CYS A 545 0.21 13.26 -35.90
C CYS A 545 1.61 12.74 -36.22
N ALA A 546 2.56 12.97 -35.32
CA ALA A 546 3.84 12.27 -35.26
C ALA A 546 4.30 12.20 -33.80
N ALA A 547 5.40 11.49 -33.54
CA ALA A 547 6.00 11.41 -32.22
C ALA A 547 5.05 10.92 -31.10
N PHE A 548 4.10 10.05 -31.46
CA PHE A 548 3.04 9.57 -30.58
C PHE A 548 2.92 8.05 -30.66
N VAL A 549 2.86 7.42 -29.48
CA VAL A 549 2.46 6.02 -29.29
C VAL A 549 1.51 5.98 -28.10
N GLU A 550 0.57 5.05 -28.13
CA GLU A 550 -0.36 4.85 -27.03
C GLU A 550 0.34 4.18 -25.85
N ILE A 551 -0.10 4.55 -24.65
CA ILE A 551 0.41 3.97 -23.40
C ILE A 551 0.00 2.50 -23.19
N THR A 552 -0.80 1.90 -24.08
CA THR A 552 -1.29 0.51 -23.97
C THR A 552 -0.20 -0.52 -24.23
N ALA A 553 0.58 -0.36 -25.30
CA ALA A 553 1.60 -1.31 -25.72
C ALA A 553 2.99 -0.69 -26.02
N PRO A 554 3.45 0.34 -25.29
CA PRO A 554 4.70 1.01 -25.64
C PRO A 554 5.91 0.11 -25.38
N VAL A 555 6.93 0.32 -26.20
CA VAL A 555 8.24 -0.27 -26.11
C VAL A 555 9.26 0.87 -26.09
N PHE A 556 10.16 0.83 -25.11
CA PHE A 556 11.17 1.86 -24.90
C PHE A 556 12.55 1.25 -25.05
N SER A 557 13.46 1.96 -25.71
CA SER A 557 14.88 1.70 -25.53
C SER A 557 15.31 2.03 -24.09
N ARG A 558 16.44 1.49 -23.67
CA ARG A 558 17.06 1.81 -22.37
C ARG A 558 17.20 3.32 -22.14
N GLU A 559 17.69 4.04 -23.14
CA GLU A 559 17.98 5.47 -23.04
C GLU A 559 16.69 6.29 -22.96
N ALA A 560 15.71 5.97 -23.82
CA ALA A 560 14.40 6.61 -23.77
C ALA A 560 13.70 6.34 -22.42
N TRP A 561 13.73 5.10 -21.94
CA TRP A 561 13.12 4.72 -20.66
C TRP A 561 13.70 5.50 -19.49
N ARG A 562 15.01 5.75 -19.47
CA ARG A 562 15.65 6.54 -18.41
C ARG A 562 14.99 7.91 -18.27
N CYS A 563 14.73 8.60 -19.38
CA CYS A 563 14.01 9.87 -19.37
C CYS A 563 12.53 9.70 -19.03
N VAL A 564 11.83 8.75 -19.67
CA VAL A 564 10.38 8.53 -19.46
C VAL A 564 10.08 8.20 -18.00
N TRP A 565 10.92 7.41 -17.34
CA TRP A 565 10.76 7.05 -15.93
C TRP A 565 10.77 8.28 -15.01
N TYR A 566 11.62 9.28 -15.28
CA TYR A 566 11.63 10.53 -14.51
C TYR A 566 10.42 11.42 -14.82
N MET A 567 9.83 11.29 -16.01
CA MET A 567 8.60 11.99 -16.38
C MET A 567 7.36 11.41 -15.67
N ILE A 568 7.36 10.11 -15.38
CA ILE A 568 6.27 9.46 -14.64
C ILE A 568 6.26 9.97 -13.19
N GLN A 569 5.14 10.58 -12.80
CA GLN A 569 4.94 11.14 -11.47
C GLN A 569 4.56 10.05 -10.47
N ASN A 570 4.95 10.20 -9.20
CA ASN A 570 4.68 9.18 -8.17
C ASN A 570 3.18 8.98 -7.89
N ASP A 571 2.37 10.00 -8.18
CA ASP A 571 0.91 10.00 -8.07
C ASP A 571 0.21 9.73 -9.41
N LEU A 572 0.95 9.50 -10.49
CA LEU A 572 0.40 9.08 -11.77
C LEU A 572 0.02 7.60 -11.68
N VAL A 573 -1.29 7.32 -11.77
CA VAL A 573 -1.81 5.97 -11.61
C VAL A 573 -2.06 5.32 -12.98
N TYR A 574 -2.85 5.92 -13.88
CA TYR A 574 -3.19 5.28 -15.16
C TYR A 574 -2.31 5.71 -16.33
N GLY A 575 -1.45 6.70 -16.15
CA GLY A 575 -0.54 7.16 -17.21
C GLY A 575 -1.17 8.11 -18.23
N TRP A 576 -2.42 8.54 -18.06
CA TRP A 576 -3.11 9.39 -19.05
C TRP A 576 -2.41 10.72 -19.29
N GLY A 577 -2.14 11.04 -20.56
CA GLY A 577 -1.44 12.25 -20.98
C GLY A 577 0.07 12.05 -21.19
N LEU A 578 0.64 10.93 -20.71
CA LEU A 578 2.05 10.60 -20.90
C LEU A 578 2.39 10.41 -22.39
N ASP A 579 1.49 9.78 -23.13
CA ASP A 579 1.50 9.59 -24.59
C ASP A 579 1.80 10.88 -25.38
N PHE A 580 1.28 12.03 -24.94
CA PHE A 580 1.54 13.34 -25.56
C PHE A 580 2.90 13.95 -25.20
N ALA A 581 3.58 13.42 -24.18
CA ALA A 581 4.82 13.97 -23.65
C ALA A 581 6.04 13.09 -23.93
N LEU A 582 5.86 11.83 -24.39
CA LEU A 582 6.96 10.91 -24.72
C LEU A 582 7.99 11.51 -25.68
N ARG A 583 7.54 12.37 -26.62
CA ARG A 583 8.42 13.11 -27.55
C ARG A 583 9.56 13.88 -26.88
N ARG A 584 9.43 14.24 -25.60
CA ARG A 584 10.46 15.00 -24.87
C ARG A 584 11.68 14.16 -24.52
N CYS A 585 11.58 12.84 -24.60
CA CYS A 585 12.65 11.93 -24.23
C CYS A 585 13.49 11.47 -25.42
N VAL A 586 13.19 11.95 -26.62
CA VAL A 586 13.84 11.51 -27.85
C VAL A 586 13.98 12.69 -28.81
N ASP A 587 15.13 12.80 -29.45
CA ASP A 587 15.43 13.88 -30.40
C ASP A 587 16.14 13.35 -31.66
N PRO A 588 15.67 13.68 -32.89
CA PRO A 588 14.38 14.29 -33.20
C PRO A 588 13.23 13.29 -33.01
N ALA A 589 12.19 13.70 -32.29
CA ALA A 589 11.14 12.79 -31.85
C ALA A 589 10.33 12.16 -33.00
N HIS A 590 10.01 12.93 -34.05
CA HIS A 590 9.18 12.47 -35.16
C HIS A 590 9.88 11.44 -36.07
N GLU A 591 11.20 11.26 -35.95
CA GLU A 591 11.96 10.26 -36.71
C GLU A 591 12.25 9.00 -35.88
N LYS A 592 12.23 9.10 -34.56
CA LYS A 592 12.65 8.03 -33.64
C LYS A 592 11.50 7.45 -32.83
N ILE A 593 10.29 7.99 -33.00
CA ILE A 593 9.07 7.45 -32.42
C ILE A 593 8.14 7.01 -33.55
N GLY A 594 7.62 5.79 -33.48
CA GLY A 594 6.78 5.25 -34.55
C GLY A 594 6.09 3.93 -34.23
N VAL A 595 5.27 3.50 -35.18
CA VAL A 595 4.46 2.28 -35.09
C VAL A 595 4.99 1.26 -36.08
N VAL A 596 5.18 0.02 -35.61
CA VAL A 596 5.64 -1.10 -36.43
C VAL A 596 4.41 -1.82 -36.99
N ASP A 597 4.07 -1.56 -38.25
CA ASP A 597 2.85 -2.04 -38.89
C ASP A 597 2.86 -3.53 -39.23
N SER A 598 4.02 -4.02 -39.65
CA SER A 598 4.21 -5.43 -40.04
C SER A 598 4.14 -6.40 -38.84
N GLN A 599 4.04 -5.89 -37.61
CA GLN A 599 3.88 -6.64 -36.38
C GLN A 599 2.77 -5.99 -35.56
N TRP A 600 1.60 -6.63 -35.48
CA TRP A 600 0.42 -5.97 -34.93
C TRP A 600 -0.29 -6.79 -33.87
N GLY A 601 -1.05 -6.06 -33.06
CA GLY A 601 -1.95 -6.62 -32.08
C GLY A 601 -3.40 -6.27 -32.36
N ILE A 602 -4.30 -7.06 -31.78
CA ILE A 602 -5.74 -6.81 -31.78
C ILE A 602 -6.11 -6.35 -30.38
N THR A 603 -6.54 -5.11 -30.22
CA THR A 603 -7.06 -4.64 -28.91
C THR A 603 -8.42 -5.27 -28.67
N LYS A 604 -8.56 -6.14 -27.67
CA LYS A 604 -9.86 -6.77 -27.36
C LYS A 604 -10.80 -5.83 -26.59
N TYR A 605 -10.28 -4.80 -25.91
CA TYR A 605 -11.09 -3.83 -25.16
C TYR A 605 -10.48 -2.41 -25.12
N GLY A 606 -10.44 -1.71 -26.26
CA GLY A 606 -9.93 -0.34 -26.33
C GLY A 606 -10.94 0.74 -25.92
N LYS A 607 -10.78 1.32 -24.72
CA LYS A 607 -11.16 2.69 -24.23
C LYS A 607 -11.90 2.70 -22.90
N CYS A 608 -11.82 3.86 -22.23
CA CYS A 608 -12.57 4.28 -21.04
C CYS A 608 -14.09 4.00 -21.14
N ARG A 609 -14.50 2.73 -21.04
CA ARG A 609 -15.89 2.29 -21.08
C ARG A 609 -16.54 2.61 -19.75
N GLY A 610 -17.60 3.42 -19.81
CA GLY A 610 -18.32 3.91 -18.64
C GLY A 610 -18.00 5.38 -18.31
N ARG A 611 -19.06 6.13 -17.99
CA ARG A 611 -18.98 7.58 -17.70
C ARG A 611 -17.97 7.92 -16.59
N GLY A 612 -17.84 7.06 -15.58
CA GLY A 612 -16.88 7.23 -14.48
C GLY A 612 -15.42 7.13 -14.92
N VAL A 613 -15.08 6.12 -15.75
CA VAL A 613 -13.72 5.92 -16.27
C VAL A 613 -13.36 7.07 -17.20
N ARG A 614 -14.26 7.48 -18.11
CA ARG A 614 -14.02 8.60 -19.02
C ARG A 614 -13.77 9.93 -18.29
N LYS A 615 -14.49 10.20 -17.19
CA LYS A 615 -14.25 11.38 -16.35
C LYS A 615 -12.86 11.33 -15.74
N ARG A 616 -12.47 10.18 -15.18
CA ARG A 616 -11.13 9.97 -14.61
C ARG A 616 -10.02 10.16 -15.65
N CYS A 617 -10.15 9.54 -16.83
CA CYS A 617 -9.18 9.67 -17.92
C CYS A 617 -8.94 11.15 -18.29
N LYS A 618 -10.02 11.94 -18.40
CA LYS A 618 -9.94 13.38 -18.69
C LYS A 618 -9.26 14.15 -17.56
N THR A 619 -9.61 13.88 -16.31
CA THR A 619 -9.02 14.56 -15.15
C THR A 619 -7.52 14.29 -15.03
N GLU A 620 -7.09 13.03 -15.12
CA GLU A 620 -5.67 12.67 -15.03
C GLU A 620 -4.85 13.30 -16.18
N ARG A 621 -5.37 13.23 -17.41
CA ARG A 621 -4.74 13.90 -18.56
C ARG A 621 -4.57 15.41 -18.32
N SER A 622 -5.61 16.08 -17.85
CA SER A 622 -5.56 17.53 -17.61
C SER A 622 -4.57 17.89 -16.50
N MET A 623 -4.53 17.12 -15.41
CA MET A 623 -3.57 17.35 -14.32
C MET A 623 -2.12 17.20 -14.83
N PHE A 624 -1.84 16.13 -15.58
CA PHE A 624 -0.51 15.90 -16.13
C PHE A 624 -0.07 17.03 -17.08
N GLN A 625 -0.95 17.41 -18.01
CA GLN A 625 -0.68 18.50 -18.96
C GLN A 625 -0.42 19.83 -18.25
N ASN A 626 -1.23 20.19 -17.25
CA ASN A 626 -1.06 21.42 -16.49
C ASN A 626 0.29 21.46 -15.77
N ARG A 627 0.69 20.35 -15.13
CA ARG A 627 1.98 20.27 -14.43
C ARG A 627 3.16 20.41 -15.39
N LEU A 628 3.08 19.80 -16.56
CA LEU A 628 4.12 19.90 -17.57
C LEU A 628 4.23 21.33 -18.09
N ALA A 629 3.10 22.00 -18.34
CA ALA A 629 3.08 23.40 -18.74
C ALA A 629 3.65 24.33 -17.66
N SER A 630 3.29 24.13 -16.39
CA SER A 630 3.86 24.89 -15.27
C SER A 630 5.38 24.69 -15.13
N ALA A 631 5.87 23.47 -15.34
CA ALA A 631 7.29 23.16 -15.30
C ALA A 631 8.06 23.83 -16.46
N ASP A 632 7.49 23.83 -17.67
CA ASP A 632 8.07 24.54 -18.81
C ASP A 632 8.17 26.05 -18.55
N GLU A 633 7.14 26.64 -17.96
CA GLU A 633 7.13 28.06 -17.64
C GLU A 633 8.19 28.41 -16.59
N ALA A 634 8.27 27.62 -15.52
CA ALA A 634 9.31 27.78 -14.50
C ALA A 634 10.72 27.65 -15.10
N TYR A 635 10.93 26.69 -16.00
CA TYR A 635 12.22 26.51 -16.68
C TYR A 635 12.56 27.70 -17.58
N ARG A 636 11.59 28.22 -18.34
CA ARG A 636 11.79 29.42 -19.19
C ARG A 636 12.19 30.64 -18.36
N VAL A 637 11.49 30.88 -17.25
CA VAL A 637 11.82 31.98 -16.32
C VAL A 637 13.25 31.82 -15.79
N GLN A 638 13.63 30.62 -15.36
CA GLN A 638 14.98 30.34 -14.85
C GLN A 638 16.06 30.53 -15.93
N SER A 639 15.78 30.10 -17.17
CA SER A 639 16.72 30.25 -18.30
C SER A 639 16.88 31.67 -18.83
N ARG A 640 15.97 32.59 -18.47
CA ARG A 640 16.07 34.03 -18.79
C ARG A 640 16.77 34.83 -17.69
N ALA A 641 16.86 34.27 -16.49
CA ALA A 641 17.42 34.90 -15.30
C ALA A 641 18.91 34.58 -15.06
N GLY A 642 19.49 33.67 -15.85
CA GLY A 642 20.92 33.33 -15.85
C GLY A 642 21.46 33.35 -17.26
#